data_AF-A0A966NLX7-F1
#
_entry.id   AF-A0A966NLX7-F1
#
_cell.length_a   1.000
_cell.length_b   1.000
_cell.length_c   1.000
_cell.angle_alpha   90.00
_cell.angle_beta   90.00
_cell.angle_gamma   90.00
#
_symmetry.space_group_name_H-M   'P 1'
#
loop_
_entity.id
_entity.type
_entity.pdbx_description
1 polymer ?
#
loop_
_entity_poly.entity_id
_entity_poly.type
_entity_poly.pdbx_seq_one_letter_code
_entity_poly.pdbx_strand_id
1 'polypeptide(L)'
;SGRVADAATLYYKFASIVRTLVRGQDFDVEEDKRIVVPTESGINKVEAQLGIENLYDEVQRNLVHQLQVALKAAVLYHRDKDYIVQDGEVKIVDEFTGRILEGRRWSEGIHQAVEAKEGVRIKEENQTLATVTLQNYFRMYSKLAGMTGTAQTEAAELMNTYGLNVVPIPTNRPMVRADEADLIYKSENSKFQAVVEDIAKRHETGQPVLVGTVSVEKSEVLSRKLQQRGIKHEVLNAKQHTREAAIVAQAGRIGSVTVATNMAGRGVDILLGGNPEGLARSQVLKEGHHADTLLDEFALPLPLEEMPIDYITARRKAHERLAELVREFSKVCNDEGEKVRALGGLYVLGTERHESRRIDNQLRGRAGRQGDPGSSRFYLSLDDELMRLFATGALSWVMGRALPDDEAIEAKMVTKAIERAQNTVEQRNAEIRKNVLKYDEVMNEQRKIIYQRRDQILSGSDLKAAAMEYLADAVDSLIETHCVSEADDEWDIDGLVIELRSFWPHGIAAESLAACSSTDEMYDLVMADASVYYEKREAELGAPTMREIERQVMLRIIDQRWREHLEEMDYLQEGINLRAMGQKDPLTEWQREGFEMFGALMKGIAQDFVKYVMHVQVVRNDQPAQRVQTVSNVQTVAGDTERAPSRDSASNQPSGTVVKRADDWSNTPRNAPCPCGSGKKYKLCHGRG
;
A
#
# COMPACT_ATOMS: atom_id res chain seq x y z
N SER A 1 -24.45 6.36 12.97
CA SER A 1 -24.62 4.99 13.49
C SER A 1 -25.57 4.11 12.67
N GLY A 2 -26.22 4.61 11.60
CA GLY A 2 -27.00 3.78 10.65
C GLY A 2 -26.10 2.90 9.77
N ARG A 3 -25.76 3.38 8.56
CA ARG A 3 -25.00 2.71 7.46
C ARG A 3 -24.19 1.45 7.80
N VAL A 4 -23.31 1.47 8.81
CA VAL A 4 -22.49 0.29 9.21
C VAL A 4 -23.35 -0.91 9.66
N ALA A 5 -24.45 -0.69 10.36
CA ALA A 5 -25.38 -1.75 10.78
C ALA A 5 -26.16 -2.32 9.58
N ASP A 6 -26.53 -1.46 8.64
CA ASP A 6 -27.25 -1.82 7.42
C ASP A 6 -26.35 -2.67 6.49
N ALA A 7 -25.08 -2.26 6.31
CA ALA A 7 -24.07 -3.02 5.58
C ALA A 7 -23.81 -4.41 6.20
N ALA A 8 -23.65 -4.50 7.53
CA ALA A 8 -23.49 -5.78 8.20
C ALA A 8 -24.73 -6.69 8.02
N THR A 9 -25.94 -6.10 7.96
CA THR A 9 -27.18 -6.84 7.70
C THR A 9 -27.23 -7.39 6.28
N LEU A 10 -26.73 -6.65 5.28
CA LEU A 10 -26.58 -7.13 3.91
C LEU A 10 -25.64 -8.34 3.82
N TYR A 11 -24.46 -8.29 4.44
CA TYR A 11 -23.52 -9.42 4.47
C TYR A 11 -24.16 -10.70 5.03
N TYR A 12 -24.89 -10.62 6.16
CA TYR A 12 -25.62 -11.78 6.69
C TYR A 12 -26.77 -12.24 5.78
N LYS A 13 -27.47 -11.32 5.09
CA LYS A 13 -28.51 -11.67 4.11
C LYS A 13 -27.91 -12.48 2.96
N PHE A 14 -26.86 -11.98 2.29
CA PHE A 14 -26.19 -12.67 1.19
C PHE A 14 -25.52 -13.99 1.63
N ALA A 15 -24.89 -14.03 2.80
CA ALA A 15 -24.34 -15.27 3.36
C ALA A 15 -25.41 -16.34 3.65
N SER A 16 -26.68 -15.96 3.82
CA SER A 16 -27.79 -16.90 3.93
C SER A 16 -28.35 -17.33 2.57
N ILE A 17 -28.52 -16.39 1.63
CA ILE A 17 -28.97 -16.65 0.25
C ILE A 17 -28.01 -17.61 -0.48
N VAL A 18 -26.69 -17.35 -0.42
CA VAL A 18 -25.68 -18.15 -1.13
C VAL A 18 -25.66 -19.62 -0.70
N ARG A 19 -26.06 -19.93 0.54
CA ARG A 19 -26.22 -21.33 1.01
C ARG A 19 -27.35 -22.10 0.31
N THR A 20 -28.22 -21.42 -0.44
CA THR A 20 -29.31 -22.04 -1.22
C THR A 20 -28.97 -22.27 -2.70
N LEU A 21 -27.84 -21.74 -3.17
CA LEU A 21 -27.42 -21.82 -4.57
C LEU A 21 -26.63 -23.10 -4.86
N VAL A 22 -26.80 -23.65 -6.07
CA VAL A 22 -26.22 -24.94 -6.47
C VAL A 22 -25.12 -24.76 -7.53
N ARG A 23 -23.91 -25.27 -7.26
CA ARG A 23 -22.78 -25.27 -8.20
C ARG A 23 -23.13 -26.00 -9.50
N GLY A 24 -22.83 -25.40 -10.65
CA GLY A 24 -23.14 -25.93 -11.98
C GLY A 24 -24.61 -25.79 -12.40
N GLN A 25 -25.43 -25.08 -11.60
CA GLN A 25 -26.75 -24.59 -12.00
C GLN A 25 -26.84 -23.07 -11.81
N ASP A 26 -26.48 -22.59 -10.62
CA ASP A 26 -26.66 -21.19 -10.18
C ASP A 26 -25.35 -20.39 -10.17
N PHE A 27 -24.21 -21.08 -10.15
CA PHE A 27 -22.89 -20.47 -10.31
C PHE A 27 -21.88 -21.50 -10.83
N ASP A 28 -20.92 -21.01 -11.61
CA ASP A 28 -19.76 -21.76 -12.10
C ASP A 28 -18.49 -21.35 -11.37
N VAL A 29 -17.50 -22.25 -11.36
CA VAL A 29 -16.29 -22.14 -10.53
C VAL A 29 -15.07 -22.57 -11.33
N GLU A 30 -14.14 -21.65 -11.58
CA GLU A 30 -12.81 -21.93 -12.10
C GLU A 30 -11.79 -21.95 -10.95
N GLU A 31 -11.59 -23.14 -10.36
CA GLU A 31 -10.74 -23.32 -9.17
C GLU A 31 -9.29 -22.87 -9.41
N ASP A 32 -8.69 -23.25 -10.55
CA ASP A 32 -7.34 -22.86 -10.97
C ASP A 32 -7.12 -21.34 -11.04
N LYS A 33 -8.18 -20.57 -11.27
CA LYS A 33 -8.15 -19.10 -11.35
C LYS A 33 -8.67 -18.42 -10.08
N ARG A 34 -9.23 -19.18 -9.12
CA ARG A 34 -10.03 -18.70 -7.99
C ARG A 34 -11.15 -17.74 -8.42
N ILE A 35 -11.87 -18.06 -9.50
CA ILE A 35 -13.02 -17.28 -10.00
C ILE A 35 -14.32 -18.04 -9.73
N VAL A 36 -15.36 -17.34 -9.24
CA VAL A 36 -16.75 -17.81 -9.19
C VAL A 36 -17.61 -16.81 -9.96
N VAL A 37 -18.50 -17.31 -10.83
CA VAL A 37 -19.40 -16.48 -11.65
C VAL A 37 -20.84 -16.97 -11.42
N PRO A 38 -21.79 -16.12 -10.99
CA PRO A 38 -23.20 -16.50 -10.93
C PRO A 38 -23.76 -16.69 -12.35
N THR A 39 -24.61 -17.69 -12.53
CA THR A 39 -25.37 -17.87 -13.78
C THR A 39 -26.65 -17.03 -13.73
N GLU A 40 -27.32 -16.89 -14.88
CA GLU A 40 -28.67 -16.30 -14.97
C GLU A 40 -29.68 -16.97 -14.02
N SER A 41 -29.62 -18.30 -13.85
CA SER A 41 -30.43 -19.04 -12.85
C SER A 41 -30.12 -18.60 -11.42
N GLY A 42 -28.86 -18.34 -11.09
CA GLY A 42 -28.44 -17.85 -9.77
C GLY A 42 -28.88 -16.41 -9.52
N ILE A 43 -28.71 -15.53 -10.50
CA ILE A 43 -29.15 -14.12 -10.47
C ILE A 43 -30.65 -14.05 -10.17
N ASN A 44 -31.49 -14.71 -10.99
CA ASN A 44 -32.94 -14.74 -10.84
C ASN A 44 -33.38 -15.32 -9.46
N LYS A 45 -32.67 -16.30 -8.92
CA LYS A 45 -32.91 -16.87 -7.57
C LYS A 45 -32.57 -15.89 -6.45
N VAL A 46 -31.50 -15.11 -6.61
CA VAL A 46 -31.07 -14.10 -5.63
C VAL A 46 -32.05 -12.94 -5.64
N GLU A 47 -32.46 -12.44 -6.80
CA GLU A 47 -33.45 -11.37 -6.98
C GLU A 47 -34.78 -11.74 -6.32
N ALA A 48 -35.30 -12.95 -6.58
CA ALA A 48 -36.51 -13.47 -5.95
C ALA A 48 -36.40 -13.63 -4.41
N GLN A 49 -35.20 -13.88 -3.86
CA GLN A 49 -34.97 -13.92 -2.40
C GLN A 49 -34.69 -12.54 -1.79
N LEU A 50 -34.24 -11.58 -2.60
CA LEU A 50 -34.03 -10.20 -2.17
C LEU A 50 -35.33 -9.40 -2.16
N GLY A 51 -36.24 -9.67 -3.10
CA GLY A 51 -37.48 -8.95 -3.33
C GLY A 51 -37.35 -7.80 -4.34
N ILE A 52 -36.48 -7.95 -5.34
CA ILE A 52 -36.15 -6.92 -6.35
C ILE A 52 -36.32 -7.49 -7.76
N GLU A 53 -36.56 -6.63 -8.75
CA GLU A 53 -36.72 -7.05 -10.15
C GLU A 53 -35.38 -7.24 -10.89
N ASN A 54 -34.32 -6.57 -10.44
CA ASN A 54 -33.01 -6.56 -11.08
C ASN A 54 -31.90 -6.22 -10.06
N LEU A 55 -30.86 -7.04 -9.98
CA LEU A 55 -29.68 -6.84 -9.12
C LEU A 55 -28.82 -5.63 -9.50
N TYR A 56 -28.93 -5.11 -10.73
CA TYR A 56 -28.05 -4.07 -11.27
C TYR A 56 -28.60 -2.64 -11.14
N ASP A 57 -29.91 -2.45 -10.93
CA ASP A 57 -30.51 -1.11 -10.92
C ASP A 57 -30.24 -0.34 -9.60
N GLU A 58 -30.10 -1.04 -8.47
CA GLU A 58 -29.73 -0.44 -7.18
C GLU A 58 -28.20 -0.31 -7.01
N VAL A 59 -27.52 0.35 -7.94
CA VAL A 59 -26.04 0.53 -7.92
C VAL A 59 -25.53 1.02 -6.56
N GLN A 60 -26.20 1.99 -5.95
CA GLN A 60 -25.88 2.56 -4.62
C GLN A 60 -25.97 1.56 -3.45
N ARG A 61 -26.60 0.38 -3.62
CA ARG A 61 -26.65 -0.67 -2.59
C ARG A 61 -25.63 -1.80 -2.82
N ASN A 62 -24.85 -1.72 -3.91
CA ASN A 62 -23.72 -2.61 -4.20
C ASN A 62 -24.04 -4.13 -4.15
N LEU A 63 -25.27 -4.49 -4.52
CA LEU A 63 -25.81 -5.85 -4.35
C LEU A 63 -25.03 -6.92 -5.15
N VAL A 64 -24.44 -6.54 -6.28
CA VAL A 64 -23.66 -7.42 -7.17
C VAL A 64 -22.33 -7.84 -6.54
N HIS A 65 -21.56 -6.90 -5.98
CA HIS A 65 -20.33 -7.21 -5.23
C HIS A 65 -20.68 -8.06 -4.00
N GLN A 66 -21.72 -7.71 -3.24
CA GLN A 66 -22.16 -8.49 -2.08
C GLN A 66 -22.48 -9.95 -2.45
N LEU A 67 -23.15 -10.20 -3.58
CA LEU A 67 -23.35 -11.54 -4.12
C LEU A 67 -22.04 -12.23 -4.51
N GLN A 68 -21.18 -11.57 -5.28
CA GLN A 68 -19.88 -12.12 -5.71
C GLN A 68 -18.99 -12.48 -4.53
N VAL A 69 -18.88 -11.60 -3.54
CA VAL A 69 -18.02 -11.74 -2.37
C VAL A 69 -18.55 -12.82 -1.43
N ALA A 70 -19.87 -12.91 -1.24
CA ALA A 70 -20.49 -14.04 -0.54
C ALA A 70 -20.29 -15.39 -1.27
N LEU A 71 -20.37 -15.41 -2.61
CA LEU A 71 -20.06 -16.60 -3.44
C LEU A 71 -18.58 -16.99 -3.33
N LYS A 72 -17.64 -16.05 -3.54
CA LYS A 72 -16.20 -16.23 -3.34
C LYS A 72 -15.95 -16.81 -1.94
N ALA A 73 -16.44 -16.17 -0.88
CA ALA A 73 -16.27 -16.60 0.51
C ALA A 73 -16.88 -17.98 0.80
N ALA A 74 -18.05 -18.31 0.27
CA ALA A 74 -18.68 -19.61 0.45
C ALA A 74 -17.88 -20.75 -0.21
N VAL A 75 -17.41 -20.53 -1.44
CA VAL A 75 -16.89 -21.58 -2.33
C VAL A 75 -15.37 -21.72 -2.32
N LEU A 76 -14.62 -20.61 -2.29
CA LEU A 76 -13.16 -20.57 -2.52
C LEU A 76 -12.31 -20.45 -1.25
N TYR A 77 -12.93 -20.28 -0.08
CA TYR A 77 -12.25 -20.12 1.20
C TYR A 77 -12.75 -21.20 2.14
N HIS A 78 -11.88 -22.14 2.52
CA HIS A 78 -12.27 -23.27 3.34
C HIS A 78 -11.79 -23.11 4.78
N ARG A 79 -12.73 -23.28 5.71
CA ARG A 79 -12.44 -23.38 7.14
C ARG A 79 -11.49 -24.54 7.40
N ASP A 80 -10.57 -24.33 8.34
CA ASP A 80 -9.49 -25.22 8.75
C ASP A 80 -8.46 -25.53 7.63
N LYS A 81 -8.48 -24.76 6.53
CA LYS A 81 -7.45 -24.72 5.47
C LYS A 81 -6.97 -23.29 5.18
N ASP A 82 -7.83 -22.42 4.66
CA ASP A 82 -7.51 -21.01 4.35
C ASP A 82 -7.63 -20.10 5.60
N TYR A 83 -8.43 -20.51 6.59
CA TYR A 83 -8.64 -19.78 7.85
C TYR A 83 -9.12 -20.69 8.97
N ILE A 84 -8.99 -20.22 10.21
CA ILE A 84 -9.67 -20.77 11.40
C ILE A 84 -10.56 -19.71 12.04
N VAL A 85 -11.53 -20.14 12.84
CA VAL A 85 -12.32 -19.25 13.71
C VAL A 85 -11.88 -19.47 15.15
N GLN A 86 -11.33 -18.45 15.80
CA GLN A 86 -10.81 -18.52 17.17
C GLN A 86 -11.17 -17.23 17.92
N ASP A 87 -11.54 -17.35 19.20
CA ASP A 87 -11.86 -16.23 20.09
C ASP A 87 -13.03 -15.33 19.63
N GLY A 88 -13.83 -15.82 18.66
CA GLY A 88 -14.88 -15.04 18.00
C GLY A 88 -14.38 -14.19 16.83
N GLU A 89 -13.22 -14.51 16.26
CA GLU A 89 -12.62 -13.82 15.10
C GLU A 89 -12.18 -14.81 14.01
N VAL A 90 -12.20 -14.38 12.75
CA VAL A 90 -11.62 -15.13 11.62
C VAL A 90 -10.13 -14.83 11.53
N LYS A 91 -9.28 -15.84 11.65
CA LYS A 91 -7.82 -15.71 11.54
C LYS A 91 -7.31 -16.48 10.32
N ILE A 92 -6.63 -15.78 9.42
CA ILE A 92 -6.10 -16.34 8.16
C ILE A 92 -4.98 -17.33 8.47
N VAL A 93 -4.95 -18.45 7.75
CA VAL A 93 -3.88 -19.45 7.83
C VAL A 93 -3.00 -19.37 6.59
N ASP A 94 -1.69 -19.44 6.78
CA ASP A 94 -0.70 -19.56 5.71
C ASP A 94 -0.71 -20.99 5.15
N GLU A 95 -1.15 -21.15 3.89
CA GLU A 95 -1.39 -22.46 3.25
C GLU A 95 -0.13 -23.35 3.15
N PHE A 96 1.07 -22.76 3.16
CA PHE A 96 2.35 -23.48 3.07
C PHE A 96 2.93 -23.89 4.43
N THR A 97 2.68 -23.11 5.48
CA THR A 97 3.29 -23.32 6.81
C THR A 97 2.31 -23.69 7.92
N GLY A 98 1.00 -23.65 7.66
CA GLY A 98 -0.06 -23.90 8.65
C GLY A 98 -0.10 -22.86 9.78
N ARG A 99 0.54 -21.70 9.60
CA ARG A 99 0.67 -20.67 10.64
C ARG A 99 -0.46 -19.66 10.58
N ILE A 100 -0.94 -19.26 11.76
CA ILE A 100 -1.90 -18.16 11.90
C ILE A 100 -1.20 -16.83 11.56
N LEU A 101 -1.78 -16.08 10.63
CA LEU A 101 -1.29 -14.76 10.21
C LEU A 101 -2.01 -13.66 10.98
N GLU A 102 -1.61 -13.44 12.24
CA GLU A 102 -2.22 -12.43 13.12
C GLU A 102 -2.18 -11.01 12.50
N GLY A 103 -3.25 -10.25 12.74
CA GLY A 103 -3.42 -8.90 12.20
C GLY A 103 -3.75 -8.82 10.70
N ARG A 104 -3.78 -9.94 9.95
CA ARG A 104 -4.18 -9.95 8.54
C ARG A 104 -5.68 -10.19 8.37
N ARG A 105 -6.28 -9.42 7.45
CA ARG A 105 -7.63 -9.59 6.91
C ARG A 105 -7.53 -9.64 5.38
N TRP A 106 -8.50 -10.22 4.69
CA TRP A 106 -8.62 -10.05 3.23
C TRP A 106 -9.34 -8.73 2.92
N SER A 107 -9.06 -8.14 1.76
CA SER A 107 -9.70 -6.92 1.25
C SER A 107 -11.06 -7.24 0.58
N GLU A 108 -11.65 -6.27 -0.13
CA GLU A 108 -12.74 -6.51 -1.10
C GLU A 108 -13.98 -7.19 -0.45
N GLY A 109 -14.32 -6.81 0.78
CA GLY A 109 -15.40 -7.40 1.58
C GLY A 109 -15.25 -8.89 1.93
N ILE A 110 -14.21 -9.58 1.45
CA ILE A 110 -14.07 -11.04 1.55
C ILE A 110 -14.01 -11.49 3.00
N HIS A 111 -13.33 -10.73 3.85
CA HIS A 111 -13.20 -11.07 5.26
C HIS A 111 -14.51 -10.88 6.03
N GLN A 112 -15.29 -9.87 5.67
CA GLN A 112 -16.62 -9.59 6.19
C GLN A 112 -17.63 -10.64 5.74
N ALA A 113 -17.53 -11.12 4.50
CA ALA A 113 -18.33 -12.23 3.99
C ALA A 113 -17.93 -13.59 4.60
N VAL A 114 -16.64 -13.83 4.93
CA VAL A 114 -16.23 -15.02 5.69
C VAL A 114 -16.66 -14.90 7.16
N GLU A 115 -16.57 -13.72 7.78
CA GLU A 115 -17.15 -13.46 9.11
C GLU A 115 -18.67 -13.75 9.09
N ALA A 116 -19.40 -13.27 8.08
CA ALA A 116 -20.83 -13.54 7.91
C ALA A 116 -21.16 -15.02 7.65
N LYS A 117 -20.38 -15.69 6.79
CA LYS A 117 -20.48 -17.12 6.47
C LYS A 117 -20.40 -17.99 7.72
N GLU A 118 -19.48 -17.67 8.63
CA GLU A 118 -19.24 -18.41 9.88
C GLU A 118 -20.16 -17.95 11.04
N GLY A 119 -20.98 -16.91 10.85
CA GLY A 119 -21.81 -16.32 11.91
C GLY A 119 -21.01 -15.53 12.95
N VAL A 120 -19.79 -15.13 12.61
CA VAL A 120 -18.90 -14.28 13.41
C VAL A 120 -19.39 -12.83 13.35
N ARG A 121 -19.10 -12.03 14.39
CA ARG A 121 -19.41 -10.60 14.40
C ARG A 121 -18.53 -9.87 13.38
N ILE A 122 -19.15 -9.33 12.34
CA ILE A 122 -18.48 -8.52 11.32
C ILE A 122 -17.82 -7.28 11.98
N LYS A 123 -16.56 -7.01 11.64
CA LYS A 123 -15.90 -5.72 11.96
C LYS A 123 -15.83 -4.83 10.73
N GLU A 124 -15.79 -3.52 10.95
CA GLU A 124 -15.79 -2.47 9.91
C GLU A 124 -14.78 -2.71 8.78
N GLU A 125 -15.11 -2.20 7.59
CA GLU A 125 -14.32 -2.31 6.36
C GLU A 125 -13.13 -1.34 6.39
N ASN A 126 -12.01 -1.73 5.77
CA ASN A 126 -10.90 -0.83 5.53
C ASN A 126 -11.18 -0.02 4.25
N GLN A 127 -11.84 1.13 4.38
CA GLN A 127 -12.18 2.01 3.25
C GLN A 127 -10.96 2.75 2.67
N THR A 128 -10.95 2.94 1.36
CA THR A 128 -9.92 3.72 0.65
C THR A 128 -10.10 5.23 0.93
N LEU A 129 -9.17 5.81 1.71
CA LEU A 129 -9.19 7.25 2.03
C LEU A 129 -8.44 8.10 0.99
N ALA A 130 -7.37 7.56 0.41
CA ALA A 130 -6.59 8.16 -0.66
C ALA A 130 -5.69 7.09 -1.33
N THR A 131 -5.61 7.16 -2.66
CA THR A 131 -4.77 6.29 -3.51
C THR A 131 -4.06 7.15 -4.55
N VAL A 132 -2.87 6.76 -5.00
CA VAL A 132 -2.22 7.32 -6.19
C VAL A 132 -1.25 6.28 -6.77
N THR A 133 -1.22 6.09 -8.09
CA THR A 133 -0.18 5.26 -8.71
C THR A 133 1.18 5.95 -8.65
N LEU A 134 2.28 5.19 -8.60
CA LEU A 134 3.64 5.78 -8.68
C LEU A 134 3.81 6.58 -9.98
N GLN A 135 3.17 6.13 -11.06
CA GLN A 135 3.09 6.79 -12.35
C GLN A 135 2.53 8.21 -12.22
N ASN A 136 1.29 8.36 -11.74
CA ASN A 136 0.67 9.68 -11.59
C ASN A 136 1.32 10.52 -10.47
N TYR A 137 1.83 9.89 -9.41
CA TYR A 137 2.60 10.57 -8.37
C TYR A 137 3.85 11.26 -8.91
N PHE A 138 4.68 10.56 -9.69
CA PHE A 138 5.88 11.18 -10.27
C PHE A 138 5.56 12.15 -11.43
N ARG A 139 4.42 12.01 -12.12
CA ARG A 139 3.93 12.99 -13.11
C ARG A 139 3.57 14.35 -12.48
N MET A 140 3.36 14.46 -11.16
CA MET A 140 3.14 15.74 -10.49
C MET A 140 4.41 16.61 -10.36
N TYR A 141 5.60 16.04 -10.55
CA TYR A 141 6.86 16.77 -10.38
C TYR A 141 7.17 17.63 -11.62
N SER A 142 7.30 18.95 -11.42
CA SER A 142 7.63 19.93 -12.48
C SER A 142 8.97 19.66 -13.19
N LYS A 143 9.87 18.90 -12.56
CA LYS A 143 11.07 18.34 -13.16
C LYS A 143 11.33 16.94 -12.60
N LEU A 144 11.16 15.93 -13.44
CA LEU A 144 11.46 14.54 -13.13
C LEU A 144 12.79 14.11 -13.75
N ALA A 145 13.58 13.30 -13.03
CA ALA A 145 14.82 12.70 -13.50
C ALA A 145 15.09 11.40 -12.73
N GLY A 146 15.88 10.49 -13.28
CA GLY A 146 16.23 9.23 -12.62
C GLY A 146 17.54 8.65 -13.12
N MET A 147 18.13 7.75 -12.32
CA MET A 147 19.39 7.06 -12.64
C MET A 147 19.30 5.57 -12.31
N THR A 148 19.82 4.73 -13.22
CA THR A 148 19.91 3.27 -13.04
C THR A 148 20.86 2.69 -14.08
N GLY A 149 21.54 1.59 -13.76
CA GLY A 149 22.41 0.88 -14.71
C GLY A 149 21.69 0.12 -15.81
N THR A 150 20.36 -0.05 -15.74
CA THR A 150 19.58 -0.86 -16.69
C THR A 150 18.25 -0.20 -17.10
N ALA A 151 18.30 1.05 -17.61
CA ALA A 151 17.12 1.75 -18.16
C ALA A 151 16.83 1.45 -19.64
N GLN A 152 17.83 1.02 -20.43
CA GLN A 152 17.77 1.06 -21.90
C GLN A 152 16.66 0.17 -22.50
N THR A 153 16.30 -0.93 -21.84
CA THR A 153 15.20 -1.82 -22.24
C THR A 153 13.83 -1.17 -22.03
N GLU A 154 13.66 -0.41 -20.95
CA GLU A 154 12.39 0.23 -20.57
C GLU A 154 12.20 1.62 -21.22
N ALA A 155 13.10 2.05 -22.11
CA ALA A 155 13.13 3.42 -22.63
C ALA A 155 11.81 3.85 -23.31
N ALA A 156 11.10 2.92 -23.94
CA ALA A 156 9.78 3.18 -24.51
C ALA A 156 8.69 3.39 -23.44
N GLU A 157 8.71 2.62 -22.35
CA GLU A 157 7.77 2.80 -21.23
C GLU A 157 8.07 4.11 -20.48
N LEU A 158 9.34 4.40 -20.22
CA LEU A 158 9.77 5.64 -19.57
C LEU A 158 9.41 6.89 -20.37
N MET A 159 9.55 6.84 -21.70
CA MET A 159 9.14 7.94 -22.58
C MET A 159 7.60 8.07 -22.62
N ASN A 160 6.87 6.97 -22.80
CA ASN A 160 5.41 7.00 -22.92
C ASN A 160 4.69 7.39 -21.61
N THR A 161 5.21 6.98 -20.45
CA THR A 161 4.58 7.21 -19.14
C THR A 161 5.01 8.52 -18.48
N TYR A 162 6.27 8.94 -18.68
CA TYR A 162 6.88 10.06 -17.95
C TYR A 162 7.55 11.13 -18.84
N GLY A 163 7.58 10.96 -20.16
CA GLY A 163 8.34 11.83 -21.06
C GLY A 163 9.87 11.73 -20.89
N LEU A 164 10.36 10.66 -20.26
CA LEU A 164 11.77 10.53 -19.89
C LEU A 164 12.59 9.85 -21.00
N ASN A 165 13.46 10.63 -21.64
CA ASN A 165 14.50 10.12 -22.53
C ASN A 165 15.57 9.35 -21.73
N VAL A 166 15.94 8.15 -22.19
CA VAL A 166 17.05 7.36 -21.63
C VAL A 166 18.34 7.65 -22.40
N VAL A 167 19.35 8.15 -21.69
CA VAL A 167 20.69 8.41 -22.26
C VAL A 167 21.70 7.43 -21.65
N PRO A 168 22.30 6.51 -22.43
CA PRO A 168 23.33 5.60 -21.92
C PRO A 168 24.66 6.36 -21.72
N ILE A 169 25.01 6.64 -20.47
CA ILE A 169 26.27 7.27 -20.10
C ILE A 169 27.43 6.26 -20.23
N PRO A 170 28.54 6.57 -20.92
CA PRO A 170 29.71 5.69 -20.99
C PRO A 170 30.31 5.38 -19.60
N THR A 171 30.84 4.16 -19.43
CA THR A 171 31.51 3.78 -18.18
C THR A 171 32.87 4.45 -18.05
N ASN A 172 33.21 4.89 -16.84
CA ASN A 172 34.50 5.54 -16.50
C ASN A 172 35.74 4.72 -16.91
N ARG A 173 35.60 3.39 -16.99
CA ARG A 173 36.61 2.45 -17.48
C ARG A 173 35.94 1.39 -18.36
N PRO A 174 36.68 0.71 -19.27
CA PRO A 174 36.15 -0.40 -20.06
C PRO A 174 35.60 -1.53 -19.17
N MET A 175 34.49 -2.14 -19.60
CA MET A 175 33.86 -3.26 -18.90
C MET A 175 34.49 -4.58 -19.38
N VAL A 176 35.05 -5.37 -18.45
CA VAL A 176 35.84 -6.58 -18.75
C VAL A 176 35.31 -7.85 -18.06
N ARG A 177 34.06 -7.84 -17.59
CA ARG A 177 33.42 -9.01 -16.97
C ARG A 177 33.17 -10.11 -17.99
N ALA A 178 33.54 -11.34 -17.66
CA ALA A 178 33.15 -12.51 -18.42
C ALA A 178 31.73 -12.94 -18.05
N ASP A 179 30.73 -12.56 -18.86
CA ASP A 179 29.39 -13.13 -18.76
C ASP A 179 29.36 -14.50 -19.47
N GLU A 180 29.43 -15.55 -18.66
CA GLU A 180 29.51 -16.96 -19.08
C GLU A 180 28.13 -17.49 -19.52
N ALA A 181 28.11 -18.57 -20.30
CA ALA A 181 26.87 -19.21 -20.74
C ALA A 181 26.08 -19.84 -19.57
N ASP A 182 24.75 -19.84 -19.70
CA ASP A 182 23.85 -20.46 -18.73
C ASP A 182 24.02 -21.99 -18.73
N LEU A 183 24.14 -22.59 -17.55
CA LEU A 183 24.15 -24.04 -17.38
C LEU A 183 22.75 -24.52 -16.97
N ILE A 184 22.13 -25.31 -17.84
CA ILE A 184 20.77 -25.81 -17.67
C ILE A 184 20.83 -27.29 -17.28
N TYR A 185 20.13 -27.66 -16.22
CA TYR A 185 20.05 -29.00 -15.66
C TYR A 185 18.64 -29.57 -15.79
N LYS A 186 18.51 -30.89 -15.73
CA LYS A 186 17.20 -31.55 -15.77
C LYS A 186 16.42 -31.35 -14.48
N SER A 187 17.05 -31.56 -13.31
CA SER A 187 16.39 -31.38 -12.00
C SER A 187 16.91 -30.19 -11.20
N GLU A 188 16.07 -29.62 -10.33
CA GLU A 188 16.48 -28.61 -9.35
C GLU A 188 17.52 -29.14 -8.33
N ASN A 189 17.48 -30.44 -7.99
CA ASN A 189 18.47 -31.01 -7.09
C ASN A 189 19.87 -31.06 -7.72
N SER A 190 19.96 -31.47 -8.98
CA SER A 190 21.20 -31.51 -9.77
C SER A 190 21.76 -30.10 -10.00
N LYS A 191 20.89 -29.14 -10.34
CA LYS A 191 21.21 -27.69 -10.36
C LYS A 191 21.91 -27.27 -9.06
N PHE A 192 21.27 -27.50 -7.91
CA PHE A 192 21.83 -27.11 -6.61
C PHE A 192 23.11 -27.86 -6.22
N GLN A 193 23.31 -29.11 -6.67
CA GLN A 193 24.58 -29.79 -6.45
C GLN A 193 25.71 -29.13 -7.25
N ALA A 194 25.50 -28.89 -8.55
CA ALA A 194 26.50 -28.25 -9.40
C ALA A 194 26.85 -26.82 -8.94
N VAL A 195 25.85 -26.04 -8.49
CA VAL A 195 26.05 -24.73 -7.85
C VAL A 195 26.97 -24.84 -6.63
N VAL A 196 26.73 -25.81 -5.74
CA VAL A 196 27.54 -26.01 -4.53
C VAL A 196 28.96 -26.47 -4.87
N GLU A 197 29.15 -27.24 -5.93
CA GLU A 197 30.47 -27.69 -6.38
C GLU A 197 31.29 -26.60 -7.08
N ASP A 198 30.66 -25.67 -7.80
CA ASP A 198 31.33 -24.48 -8.35
C ASP A 198 31.70 -23.47 -7.23
N ILE A 199 30.78 -23.23 -6.28
CA ILE A 199 31.06 -22.42 -5.08
C ILE A 199 32.22 -23.03 -4.27
N ALA A 200 32.28 -24.36 -4.11
CA ALA A 200 33.37 -25.03 -3.41
C ALA A 200 34.74 -24.77 -4.10
N LYS A 201 34.85 -25.02 -5.41
CA LYS A 201 36.08 -24.81 -6.20
C LYS A 201 36.57 -23.36 -6.14
N ARG A 202 35.63 -22.39 -6.16
CA ARG A 202 35.94 -20.96 -6.07
C ARG A 202 36.29 -20.52 -4.64
N HIS A 203 35.66 -21.09 -3.63
CA HIS A 203 36.01 -20.87 -2.22
C HIS A 203 37.40 -21.44 -1.88
N GLU A 204 37.74 -22.63 -2.37
CA GLU A 204 39.07 -23.26 -2.24
C GLU A 204 40.19 -22.42 -2.89
N THR A 205 39.91 -21.78 -4.02
CA THR A 205 40.84 -20.82 -4.66
C THR A 205 40.81 -19.42 -4.04
N GLY A 206 39.89 -19.14 -3.11
CA GLY A 206 39.75 -17.85 -2.43
C GLY A 206 38.99 -16.78 -3.24
N GLN A 207 38.39 -17.11 -4.37
CA GLN A 207 37.58 -16.16 -5.16
C GLN A 207 36.28 -15.82 -4.39
N PRO A 208 35.92 -14.53 -4.20
CA PRO A 208 34.64 -14.15 -3.61
C PRO A 208 33.46 -14.49 -4.55
N VAL A 209 32.36 -14.97 -3.95
CA VAL A 209 31.15 -15.39 -4.66
C VAL A 209 29.91 -14.72 -4.09
N LEU A 210 29.16 -14.02 -4.94
CA LEU A 210 27.78 -13.59 -4.68
C LEU A 210 26.81 -14.53 -5.38
N VAL A 211 25.92 -15.16 -4.61
CA VAL A 211 24.83 -16.01 -5.14
C VAL A 211 23.51 -15.27 -5.05
N GLY A 212 22.78 -15.14 -6.16
CA GLY A 212 21.42 -14.62 -6.21
C GLY A 212 20.39 -15.73 -6.35
N THR A 213 19.40 -15.76 -5.45
CA THR A 213 18.24 -16.68 -5.48
C THR A 213 16.93 -15.90 -5.66
N VAL A 214 15.85 -16.52 -6.12
CA VAL A 214 14.54 -15.85 -6.27
C VAL A 214 13.66 -15.91 -5.02
N SER A 215 13.96 -16.79 -4.05
CA SER A 215 13.14 -16.93 -2.83
C SER A 215 13.97 -17.22 -1.57
N VAL A 216 13.41 -16.86 -0.41
CA VAL A 216 14.03 -17.10 0.91
C VAL A 216 14.20 -18.61 1.17
N GLU A 217 13.22 -19.42 0.77
CA GLU A 217 13.30 -20.88 0.90
C GLU A 217 14.49 -21.46 0.12
N LYS A 218 14.70 -21.02 -1.12
CA LYS A 218 15.81 -21.50 -1.95
C LYS A 218 17.18 -21.06 -1.38
N SER A 219 17.25 -19.90 -0.75
CA SER A 219 18.43 -19.52 0.05
C SER A 219 18.65 -20.43 1.27
N GLU A 220 17.60 -20.84 1.98
CA GLU A 220 17.73 -21.78 3.13
C GLU A 220 18.03 -23.23 2.69
N VAL A 221 17.61 -23.64 1.50
CA VAL A 221 18.04 -24.91 0.87
C VAL A 221 19.53 -24.86 0.52
N LEU A 222 19.99 -23.80 -0.17
CA LEU A 222 21.39 -23.62 -0.52
C LEU A 222 22.28 -23.48 0.73
N SER A 223 21.85 -22.68 1.70
CA SER A 223 22.52 -22.47 3.00
C SER A 223 22.84 -23.80 3.70
N ARG A 224 21.85 -24.70 3.79
CA ARG A 224 22.03 -26.04 4.36
C ARG A 224 23.02 -26.90 3.56
N LYS A 225 22.97 -26.87 2.22
CA LYS A 225 23.94 -27.61 1.39
C LYS A 225 25.37 -27.06 1.49
N LEU A 226 25.54 -25.74 1.64
CA LEU A 226 26.85 -25.11 1.87
C LEU A 226 27.41 -25.41 3.28
N GLN A 227 26.55 -25.40 4.31
CA GLN A 227 26.92 -25.83 5.67
C GLN A 227 27.39 -27.30 5.69
N GLN A 228 26.73 -28.19 4.95
CA GLN A 228 27.14 -29.60 4.81
C GLN A 228 28.52 -29.77 4.15
N ARG A 229 28.98 -28.81 3.34
CA ARG A 229 30.34 -28.75 2.77
C ARG A 229 31.34 -27.99 3.65
N GLY A 230 30.92 -27.47 4.80
CA GLY A 230 31.77 -26.66 5.71
C GLY A 230 32.05 -25.23 5.23
N ILE A 231 31.39 -24.77 4.16
CA ILE A 231 31.65 -23.46 3.54
C ILE A 231 30.96 -22.37 4.37
N LYS A 232 31.75 -21.51 5.03
CA LYS A 232 31.21 -20.33 5.73
C LYS A 232 30.64 -19.35 4.70
N HIS A 233 29.40 -18.95 4.90
CA HIS A 233 28.70 -17.97 4.09
C HIS A 233 27.74 -17.13 4.94
N GLU A 234 27.31 -15.99 4.42
CA GLU A 234 26.27 -15.14 5.02
C GLU A 234 25.02 -15.15 4.14
N VAL A 235 23.82 -15.12 4.74
CA VAL A 235 22.53 -15.15 4.03
C VAL A 235 21.79 -13.82 4.25
N LEU A 236 21.34 -13.19 3.17
CA LEU A 236 20.65 -11.90 3.14
C LEU A 236 19.22 -12.10 2.62
N ASN A 237 18.23 -11.78 3.44
CA ASN A 237 16.81 -12.07 3.17
C ASN A 237 15.93 -10.82 3.04
N ALA A 238 16.53 -9.65 2.80
CA ALA A 238 15.88 -8.35 2.65
C ALA A 238 15.04 -7.88 3.86
N LYS A 239 15.37 -8.34 5.08
CA LYS A 239 14.67 -7.97 6.33
C LYS A 239 15.47 -7.01 7.22
N GLN A 240 16.78 -6.94 7.09
CA GLN A 240 17.66 -6.14 7.96
C GLN A 240 18.61 -5.28 7.13
N HIS A 241 18.08 -4.34 6.35
CA HIS A 241 18.83 -3.57 5.34
C HIS A 241 20.16 -2.97 5.85
N THR A 242 20.22 -2.44 7.07
CA THR A 242 21.44 -1.87 7.68
C THR A 242 22.52 -2.92 7.96
N ARG A 243 22.14 -4.10 8.46
CA ARG A 243 23.06 -5.22 8.70
C ARG A 243 23.46 -5.89 7.39
N GLU A 244 22.51 -6.10 6.48
CA GLU A 244 22.77 -6.64 5.15
C GLU A 244 23.74 -5.75 4.37
N ALA A 245 23.58 -4.42 4.46
CA ALA A 245 24.52 -3.46 3.89
C ALA A 245 25.95 -3.65 4.40
N ALA A 246 26.13 -3.79 5.72
CA ALA A 246 27.45 -4.02 6.31
C ALA A 246 28.11 -5.33 5.84
N ILE A 247 27.32 -6.39 5.60
CA ILE A 247 27.81 -7.66 5.04
C ILE A 247 28.18 -7.50 3.56
N VAL A 248 27.31 -6.89 2.75
CA VAL A 248 27.51 -6.71 1.30
C VAL A 248 28.74 -5.85 1.00
N ALA A 249 28.99 -4.81 1.79
CA ALA A 249 30.19 -3.98 1.70
C ALA A 249 31.50 -4.76 1.96
N GLN A 250 31.43 -5.97 2.51
CA GLN A 250 32.58 -6.86 2.74
C GLN A 250 32.56 -8.12 1.84
N ALA A 251 31.53 -8.33 1.03
CA ALA A 251 31.36 -9.55 0.23
C ALA A 251 32.43 -9.75 -0.87
N GLY A 252 33.20 -8.72 -1.20
CA GLY A 252 34.31 -8.79 -2.18
C GLY A 252 35.66 -9.21 -1.59
N ARG A 253 35.69 -9.71 -0.35
CA ARG A 253 36.89 -10.18 0.38
C ARG A 253 37.24 -11.63 0.08
N ILE A 254 38.51 -12.01 0.20
CA ILE A 254 39.00 -13.36 -0.15
C ILE A 254 38.18 -14.45 0.54
N GLY A 255 37.73 -15.43 -0.24
CA GLY A 255 36.92 -16.57 0.22
C GLY A 255 35.49 -16.24 0.67
N SER A 256 35.04 -14.99 0.56
CA SER A 256 33.69 -14.60 1.01
C SER A 256 32.61 -15.20 0.12
N VAL A 257 31.66 -15.91 0.72
CA VAL A 257 30.46 -16.43 0.04
C VAL A 257 29.23 -15.74 0.63
N THR A 258 28.45 -15.07 -0.22
CA THR A 258 27.24 -14.32 0.20
C THR A 258 26.05 -14.78 -0.62
N VAL A 259 24.97 -15.20 0.05
CA VAL A 259 23.71 -15.63 -0.59
C VAL A 259 22.66 -14.54 -0.40
N ALA A 260 22.19 -13.95 -1.48
CA ALA A 260 21.22 -12.85 -1.49
C ALA A 260 19.90 -13.28 -2.14
N THR A 261 18.79 -13.10 -1.43
CA THR A 261 17.45 -13.27 -2.01
C THR A 261 17.06 -12.06 -2.85
N ASN A 262 16.68 -12.26 -4.10
CA ASN A 262 16.29 -11.24 -5.07
C ASN A 262 17.30 -10.08 -5.13
N MET A 263 16.92 -8.92 -4.58
CA MET A 263 17.72 -7.69 -4.55
C MET A 263 18.17 -7.31 -3.14
N ALA A 264 18.33 -8.26 -2.22
CA ALA A 264 19.00 -8.02 -0.94
C ALA A 264 20.39 -7.38 -1.18
N GLY A 265 20.77 -6.42 -0.33
CA GLY A 265 21.98 -5.62 -0.56
C GLY A 265 21.93 -4.62 -1.72
N ARG A 266 20.76 -4.25 -2.24
CA ARG A 266 20.64 -3.16 -3.24
C ARG A 266 21.03 -1.80 -2.65
N GLY A 267 21.65 -0.96 -3.47
CA GLY A 267 22.19 0.35 -3.06
C GLY A 267 23.62 0.30 -2.49
N VAL A 268 24.13 -0.88 -2.12
CA VAL A 268 25.46 -1.05 -1.53
C VAL A 268 26.45 -1.60 -2.55
N ASP A 269 27.66 -1.05 -2.51
CA ASP A 269 28.73 -1.39 -3.44
C ASP A 269 29.68 -2.46 -2.88
N ILE A 270 29.82 -3.55 -3.64
CA ILE A 270 30.79 -4.61 -3.37
C ILE A 270 32.13 -4.17 -3.96
N LEU A 271 33.09 -3.89 -3.09
CA LEU A 271 34.47 -3.55 -3.44
C LEU A 271 35.37 -4.79 -3.30
N LEU A 272 36.26 -5.03 -4.27
CA LEU A 272 37.24 -6.12 -4.18
C LEU A 272 38.25 -5.81 -3.06
N GLY A 273 38.39 -6.71 -2.10
CA GLY A 273 39.12 -6.49 -0.84
C GLY A 273 38.28 -5.85 0.29
N GLY A 274 36.99 -5.57 0.05
CA GLY A 274 36.07 -5.02 1.05
C GLY A 274 36.13 -3.50 1.20
N ASN A 275 35.13 -2.92 1.88
CA ASN A 275 35.05 -1.49 2.16
C ASN A 275 35.85 -1.12 3.42
N PRO A 276 36.88 -0.25 3.33
CA PRO A 276 37.74 0.10 4.47
C PRO A 276 37.05 1.03 5.49
N GLU A 277 36.12 1.88 5.07
CA GLU A 277 35.36 2.77 5.95
C GLU A 277 34.39 2.00 6.85
N GLY A 278 33.75 0.96 6.30
CA GLY A 278 32.90 0.03 7.06
C GLY A 278 33.68 -0.76 8.10
N LEU A 279 34.90 -1.21 7.77
CA LEU A 279 35.81 -1.86 8.72
C LEU A 279 36.27 -0.87 9.81
N ALA A 280 36.71 0.33 9.43
CA ALA A 280 37.12 1.38 10.35
C ALA A 280 35.98 1.78 11.31
N ARG A 281 34.77 2.03 10.80
CA ARG A 281 33.58 2.34 11.61
C ARG A 281 33.24 1.20 12.57
N SER A 282 33.27 -0.05 12.11
CA SER A 282 33.06 -1.21 12.99
C SER A 282 34.13 -1.34 14.08
N GLN A 283 35.37 -0.93 13.81
CA GLN A 283 36.46 -0.95 14.78
C GLN A 283 36.36 0.20 15.80
N VAL A 284 36.07 1.43 15.37
CA VAL A 284 35.85 2.58 16.27
C VAL A 284 34.73 2.31 17.28
N LEU A 285 33.63 1.67 16.85
CA LEU A 285 32.54 1.25 17.73
C LEU A 285 32.97 0.17 18.75
N LYS A 286 33.83 -0.79 18.35
CA LYS A 286 34.39 -1.80 19.27
C LYS A 286 35.40 -1.22 20.26
N GLU A 287 36.06 -0.13 19.89
CA GLU A 287 36.96 0.64 20.76
C GLU A 287 36.20 1.52 21.78
N GLY A 288 34.86 1.50 21.75
CA GLY A 288 33.99 2.09 22.79
C GLY A 288 33.44 3.48 22.48
N HIS A 289 33.61 3.98 21.25
CA HIS A 289 32.98 5.22 20.81
C HIS A 289 31.48 4.99 20.50
N HIS A 290 30.62 5.92 20.89
CA HIS A 290 29.17 5.83 20.64
C HIS A 290 28.80 6.08 19.17
N ALA A 291 27.72 5.45 18.69
CA ALA A 291 27.34 5.46 17.27
C ALA A 291 26.84 6.83 16.77
N ASP A 292 26.25 7.63 17.66
CA ASP A 292 25.83 9.02 17.44
C ASP A 292 27.01 9.94 17.09
N THR A 293 28.21 9.68 17.64
CA THR A 293 29.43 10.45 17.34
C THR A 293 29.90 10.27 15.90
N LEU A 294 29.42 9.24 15.18
CA LEU A 294 29.77 8.91 13.80
C LEU A 294 28.61 9.13 12.80
N LEU A 295 27.61 9.94 13.16
CA LEU A 295 26.56 10.39 12.24
C LEU A 295 27.08 11.48 11.29
N ASP A 296 26.51 11.57 10.09
CA ASP A 296 26.72 12.71 9.20
C ASP A 296 26.13 13.99 9.82
N GLU A 297 26.68 15.16 9.52
CA GLU A 297 26.27 16.42 10.17
C GLU A 297 24.81 16.78 9.91
N PHE A 298 24.27 16.41 8.75
CA PHE A 298 22.85 16.55 8.40
C PHE A 298 21.91 15.61 9.18
N ALA A 299 22.44 14.62 9.91
CA ALA A 299 21.69 13.69 10.73
C ALA A 299 21.80 13.99 12.24
N LEU A 300 22.44 15.10 12.62
CA LEU A 300 22.50 15.57 14.00
C LEU A 300 21.19 16.28 14.41
N PRO A 301 20.77 16.21 15.68
CA PRO A 301 19.53 16.83 16.15
C PRO A 301 19.62 18.37 16.26
N LEU A 302 20.84 18.91 16.29
CA LEU A 302 21.18 20.33 16.33
C LEU A 302 22.43 20.58 15.46
N PRO A 303 22.68 21.82 15.01
CA PRO A 303 23.96 22.20 14.41
C PRO A 303 25.14 21.81 15.30
N LEU A 304 26.26 21.38 14.71
CA LEU A 304 27.41 20.87 15.47
C LEU A 304 27.99 21.90 16.46
N GLU A 305 27.86 23.20 16.16
CA GLU A 305 28.28 24.31 17.02
C GLU A 305 27.40 24.50 18.27
N GLU A 306 26.16 24.02 18.25
CA GLU A 306 25.19 24.09 19.35
C GLU A 306 25.17 22.82 20.22
N MET A 307 25.87 21.76 19.79
CA MET A 307 25.95 20.49 20.52
C MET A 307 26.80 20.62 21.81
N PRO A 308 26.57 19.77 22.83
CA PRO A 308 27.37 19.78 24.05
C PRO A 308 28.88 19.62 23.79
N ILE A 309 29.71 20.38 24.50
CA ILE A 309 31.18 20.41 24.32
C ILE A 309 31.80 19.01 24.48
N ASP A 310 31.25 18.20 25.38
CA ASP A 310 31.68 16.81 25.59
C ASP A 310 31.37 15.93 24.37
N TYR A 311 30.20 16.09 23.73
CA TYR A 311 29.85 15.42 22.48
C TYR A 311 30.76 15.88 21.34
N ILE A 312 30.98 17.18 21.17
CA ILE A 312 31.90 17.73 20.15
C ILE A 312 33.32 17.14 20.33
N THR A 313 33.77 17.00 21.57
CA THR A 313 35.08 16.44 21.91
C THR A 313 35.15 14.93 21.70
N ALA A 314 34.08 14.19 22.00
CA ALA A 314 33.97 12.75 21.73
C ALA A 314 33.92 12.47 20.21
N ARG A 315 33.12 13.25 19.46
CA ARG A 315 33.04 13.22 17.99
C ARG A 315 34.37 13.52 17.33
N ARG A 316 35.11 14.54 17.78
CA ARG A 316 36.45 14.84 17.27
C ARG A 316 37.37 13.62 17.41
N LYS A 317 37.47 13.03 18.60
CA LYS A 317 38.27 11.82 18.84
C LYS A 317 37.82 10.63 17.99
N ALA A 318 36.51 10.42 17.86
CA ALA A 318 35.94 9.34 17.06
C ALA A 318 36.27 9.49 15.57
N HIS A 319 36.19 10.71 15.02
CA HIS A 319 36.55 11.01 13.64
C HIS A 319 38.07 10.99 13.38
N GLU A 320 38.89 11.47 14.33
CA GLU A 320 40.35 11.34 14.27
C GLU A 320 40.76 9.85 14.20
N ARG A 321 40.20 9.03 15.10
CA ARG A 321 40.45 7.59 15.15
C ARG A 321 39.90 6.85 13.94
N LEU A 322 38.74 7.25 13.41
CA LEU A 322 38.20 6.76 12.14
C LEU A 322 39.16 7.07 10.98
N ALA A 323 39.70 8.29 10.91
CA ALA A 323 40.62 8.69 9.85
C ALA A 323 41.98 7.98 9.93
N GLU A 324 42.45 7.58 11.12
CA GLU A 324 43.56 6.61 11.26
C GLU A 324 43.20 5.25 10.68
N LEU A 325 42.14 4.63 11.21
CA LEU A 325 41.75 3.27 10.84
C LEU A 325 41.37 3.14 9.35
N VAL A 326 40.79 4.17 8.74
CA VAL A 326 40.56 4.21 7.28
C VAL A 326 41.88 4.15 6.51
N ARG A 327 42.93 4.85 6.94
CA ARG A 327 44.25 4.81 6.29
C ARG A 327 44.97 3.47 6.48
N GLU A 328 44.70 2.76 7.57
CA GLU A 328 45.21 1.40 7.82
C GLU A 328 44.45 0.37 6.98
N PHE A 329 43.12 0.30 7.14
CA PHE A 329 42.27 -0.64 6.40
C PHE A 329 42.31 -0.40 4.89
N SER A 330 42.48 0.83 4.39
CA SER A 330 42.63 1.08 2.95
C SER A 330 43.84 0.34 2.35
N LYS A 331 44.94 0.19 3.09
CA LYS A 331 46.09 -0.60 2.62
C LYS A 331 45.73 -2.08 2.57
N VAL A 332 45.16 -2.61 3.65
CA VAL A 332 44.74 -4.03 3.75
C VAL A 332 43.73 -4.38 2.66
N CYS A 333 42.71 -3.54 2.44
CA CYS A 333 41.70 -3.72 1.40
C CYS A 333 42.27 -3.59 -0.01
N ASN A 334 43.25 -2.72 -0.25
CA ASN A 334 43.94 -2.65 -1.55
C ASN A 334 44.78 -3.92 -1.81
N ASP A 335 45.62 -4.33 -0.84
CA ASP A 335 46.47 -5.53 -0.92
C ASP A 335 45.65 -6.83 -1.05
N GLU A 336 44.46 -6.85 -0.45
CA GLU A 336 43.50 -7.95 -0.60
C GLU A 336 42.74 -7.86 -1.93
N GLY A 337 42.38 -6.65 -2.36
CA GLY A 337 41.72 -6.39 -3.63
C GLY A 337 42.56 -6.75 -4.85
N GLU A 338 43.88 -6.50 -4.83
CA GLU A 338 44.78 -6.95 -5.91
C GLU A 338 44.86 -8.49 -6.00
N LYS A 339 44.88 -9.19 -4.87
CA LYS A 339 44.80 -10.67 -4.85
C LYS A 339 43.47 -11.16 -5.41
N VAL A 340 42.35 -10.55 -5.00
CA VAL A 340 41.02 -10.86 -5.56
C VAL A 340 40.96 -10.59 -7.06
N ARG A 341 41.59 -9.52 -7.57
CA ARG A 341 41.71 -9.26 -9.02
C ARG A 341 42.51 -10.37 -9.74
N ALA A 342 43.64 -10.80 -9.17
CA ALA A 342 44.44 -11.89 -9.70
C ALA A 342 43.69 -13.24 -9.70
N LEU A 343 42.78 -13.45 -8.75
CA LEU A 343 41.85 -14.60 -8.69
C LEU A 343 40.62 -14.46 -9.61
N GLY A 344 40.63 -13.51 -10.54
CA GLY A 344 39.54 -13.30 -11.51
C GLY A 344 38.41 -12.40 -11.05
N GLY A 345 38.54 -11.72 -9.90
CA GLY A 345 37.57 -10.76 -9.37
C GLY A 345 36.34 -11.40 -8.71
N LEU A 346 35.28 -10.62 -8.51
CA LEU A 346 34.02 -11.13 -7.97
C LEU A 346 33.33 -12.06 -8.96
N TYR A 347 32.92 -13.25 -8.50
CA TYR A 347 32.01 -14.12 -9.23
C TYR A 347 30.56 -13.88 -8.81
N VAL A 348 29.66 -13.84 -9.78
CA VAL A 348 28.21 -13.73 -9.58
C VAL A 348 27.50 -14.97 -10.14
N LEU A 349 26.84 -15.72 -9.26
CA LEU A 349 26.07 -16.90 -9.63
C LEU A 349 24.57 -16.61 -9.45
N GLY A 350 23.77 -16.74 -10.50
CA GLY A 350 22.30 -16.79 -10.39
C GLY A 350 21.82 -18.24 -10.29
N THR A 351 20.99 -18.58 -9.30
CA THR A 351 20.41 -19.94 -9.18
C THR A 351 19.10 -20.13 -9.96
N GLU A 352 18.63 -19.08 -10.62
CA GLU A 352 17.40 -19.01 -11.40
C GLU A 352 17.37 -17.74 -12.26
N ARG A 353 16.47 -17.72 -13.26
CA ARG A 353 16.10 -16.51 -14.01
C ARG A 353 15.01 -15.75 -13.26
N HIS A 354 15.16 -14.44 -13.11
CA HIS A 354 14.05 -13.59 -12.67
C HIS A 354 13.02 -13.41 -13.79
N GLU A 355 11.82 -12.93 -13.45
CA GLU A 355 10.77 -12.52 -14.40
C GLU A 355 11.25 -11.57 -15.50
N SER A 356 12.31 -10.80 -15.25
CA SER A 356 12.83 -9.79 -16.16
C SER A 356 14.35 -9.86 -16.32
N ARG A 357 14.80 -9.79 -17.58
CA ARG A 357 16.21 -9.74 -17.98
C ARG A 357 16.93 -8.52 -17.39
N ARG A 358 16.18 -7.44 -17.14
CA ARG A 358 16.66 -6.22 -16.49
C ARG A 358 17.15 -6.49 -15.05
N ILE A 359 16.52 -7.41 -14.33
CA ILE A 359 16.88 -7.78 -12.94
C ILE A 359 18.08 -8.72 -12.95
N ASP A 360 18.11 -9.72 -13.83
CA ASP A 360 19.28 -10.57 -14.04
C ASP A 360 20.54 -9.75 -14.34
N ASN A 361 20.42 -8.72 -15.18
CA ASN A 361 21.53 -7.84 -15.51
C ASN A 361 21.96 -6.93 -14.35
N GLN A 362 21.07 -6.63 -13.39
CA GLN A 362 21.45 -5.96 -12.14
C GLN A 362 22.20 -6.88 -11.18
N LEU A 363 21.90 -8.19 -11.19
CA LEU A 363 22.69 -9.21 -10.49
C LEU A 363 24.09 -9.31 -11.13
N ARG A 364 24.19 -9.52 -12.46
CA ARG A 364 25.47 -9.51 -13.21
C ARG A 364 26.30 -8.24 -12.93
N GLY A 365 25.63 -7.09 -12.89
CA GLY A 365 26.22 -5.77 -12.63
C GLY A 365 26.82 -5.56 -11.23
N ARG A 366 26.78 -6.55 -10.35
CA ARG A 366 27.55 -6.56 -9.09
C ARG A 366 29.04 -6.87 -9.32
N ALA A 367 29.39 -7.60 -10.37
CA ALA A 367 30.78 -7.85 -10.76
C ALA A 367 31.23 -6.95 -11.94
N GLY A 368 32.54 -6.81 -12.14
CA GLY A 368 33.12 -6.09 -13.29
C GLY A 368 33.11 -4.56 -13.17
N ARG A 369 33.16 -4.03 -11.95
CA ARG A 369 32.94 -2.60 -11.66
C ARG A 369 34.24 -1.81 -11.77
N GLN A 370 34.17 -0.56 -12.25
CA GLN A 370 35.35 0.29 -12.50
C GLN A 370 36.49 -0.42 -13.26
N GLY A 371 36.13 -1.28 -14.22
CA GLY A 371 37.07 -2.06 -15.02
C GLY A 371 37.80 -3.17 -14.27
N ASP A 372 37.38 -3.51 -13.05
CA ASP A 372 37.86 -4.71 -12.38
C ASP A 372 37.44 -5.99 -13.13
N PRO A 373 38.22 -7.08 -13.04
CA PRO A 373 37.79 -8.40 -13.49
C PRO A 373 36.59 -8.93 -12.70
N GLY A 374 35.95 -9.95 -13.25
CA GLY A 374 34.85 -10.69 -12.65
C GLY A 374 34.24 -11.64 -13.66
N SER A 375 33.46 -12.63 -13.21
CA SER A 375 32.61 -13.42 -14.11
C SER A 375 31.18 -13.52 -13.59
N SER A 376 30.23 -13.85 -14.46
CA SER A 376 28.88 -14.21 -14.05
C SER A 376 28.36 -15.42 -14.80
N ARG A 377 27.56 -16.27 -14.14
CA ARG A 377 26.90 -17.44 -14.73
C ARG A 377 25.52 -17.62 -14.10
N PHE A 378 24.57 -18.17 -14.85
CA PHE A 378 23.30 -18.64 -14.31
C PHE A 378 23.24 -20.17 -14.37
N TYR A 379 22.72 -20.76 -13.30
CA TYR A 379 22.43 -22.18 -13.16
C TYR A 379 20.92 -22.33 -13.10
N LEU A 380 20.34 -23.10 -14.02
CA LEU A 380 18.90 -23.20 -14.23
C LEU A 380 18.47 -24.67 -14.24
N SER A 381 17.20 -24.97 -13.99
CA SER A 381 16.63 -26.30 -14.21
C SER A 381 15.26 -26.25 -14.89
N LEU A 382 14.83 -27.38 -15.46
CA LEU A 382 13.49 -27.52 -16.02
C LEU A 382 12.39 -27.45 -14.93
N ASP A 383 12.76 -27.70 -13.67
CA ASP A 383 11.91 -27.56 -12.49
C ASP A 383 11.79 -26.11 -11.97
N ASP A 384 12.51 -25.13 -12.53
CA ASP A 384 12.43 -23.73 -12.09
C ASP A 384 11.05 -23.12 -12.35
N GLU A 385 10.62 -22.14 -11.56
CA GLU A 385 9.27 -21.56 -11.66
C GLU A 385 8.97 -20.97 -13.06
N LEU A 386 9.91 -20.17 -13.58
CA LEU A 386 9.84 -19.64 -14.95
C LEU A 386 9.80 -20.77 -16.01
N MET A 387 10.45 -21.91 -15.75
CA MET A 387 10.42 -23.05 -16.68
C MET A 387 9.09 -23.81 -16.59
N ARG A 388 8.52 -24.02 -15.39
CA ARG A 388 7.19 -24.65 -15.24
C ARG A 388 6.08 -23.87 -15.95
N LEU A 389 6.14 -22.53 -15.90
CA LEU A 389 5.16 -21.65 -16.53
C LEU A 389 5.16 -21.71 -18.07
N PHE A 390 6.28 -22.06 -18.70
CA PHE A 390 6.45 -21.96 -20.17
C PHE A 390 6.91 -23.24 -20.89
N ALA A 391 7.43 -24.25 -20.17
CA ALA A 391 7.89 -25.52 -20.75
C ALA A 391 6.78 -26.58 -20.83
N THR A 392 5.52 -26.18 -20.89
CA THR A 392 4.38 -27.09 -20.99
C THR A 392 4.38 -27.88 -22.32
N GLY A 393 3.92 -29.13 -22.27
CA GLY A 393 3.82 -30.00 -23.44
C GLY A 393 5.14 -30.55 -23.95
N ALA A 394 5.30 -30.59 -25.28
CA ALA A 394 6.31 -31.40 -25.96
C ALA A 394 7.77 -31.06 -25.60
N LEU A 395 8.07 -29.80 -25.25
CA LEU A 395 9.44 -29.37 -24.96
C LEU A 395 9.99 -30.01 -23.67
N SER A 396 9.22 -29.99 -22.57
CA SER A 396 9.59 -30.68 -21.33
C SER A 396 9.60 -32.21 -21.53
N TRP A 397 8.65 -32.77 -22.29
CA TRP A 397 8.62 -34.21 -22.55
C TRP A 397 9.85 -34.73 -23.34
N VAL A 398 10.27 -34.01 -24.38
CA VAL A 398 11.47 -34.37 -25.15
C VAL A 398 12.72 -34.20 -24.29
N MET A 399 12.87 -33.06 -23.60
CA MET A 399 14.05 -32.81 -22.76
C MET A 399 14.14 -33.80 -21.60
N GLY A 400 13.08 -33.98 -20.81
CA GLY A 400 13.06 -34.90 -19.66
C GLY A 400 13.34 -36.37 -20.01
N ARG A 401 13.16 -36.77 -21.27
CA ARG A 401 13.43 -38.13 -21.75
C ARG A 401 14.77 -38.31 -22.47
N ALA A 402 15.36 -37.24 -23.01
CA ALA A 402 16.60 -37.27 -23.77
C ALA A 402 17.86 -36.90 -22.95
N LEU A 403 17.68 -36.37 -21.74
CA LEU A 403 18.76 -35.79 -20.93
C LEU A 403 19.17 -36.67 -19.74
N PRO A 404 20.48 -36.88 -19.51
CA PRO A 404 21.01 -37.31 -18.22
C PRO A 404 20.61 -36.35 -17.10
N ASP A 405 20.56 -36.82 -15.86
CA ASP A 405 20.12 -35.99 -14.72
C ASP A 405 21.21 -35.00 -14.25
N ASP A 406 22.49 -35.33 -14.43
CA ASP A 406 23.63 -34.62 -13.83
C ASP A 406 24.49 -33.82 -14.83
N GLU A 407 24.26 -33.96 -16.14
CA GLU A 407 25.01 -33.21 -17.17
C GLU A 407 24.38 -31.85 -17.47
N ALA A 408 25.23 -30.82 -17.66
CA ALA A 408 24.82 -29.45 -17.94
C ALA A 408 24.68 -29.20 -19.46
N ILE A 409 23.65 -28.46 -19.86
CA ILE A 409 23.24 -28.33 -21.25
C ILE A 409 23.48 -26.92 -21.79
N GLU A 410 24.57 -26.73 -22.55
CA GLU A 410 24.86 -25.47 -23.25
C GLU A 410 24.13 -25.36 -24.62
N ALA A 411 22.83 -25.65 -24.63
CA ALA A 411 22.03 -25.66 -25.86
C ALA A 411 21.43 -24.27 -26.18
N LYS A 412 21.98 -23.60 -27.21
CA LYS A 412 21.49 -22.30 -27.75
C LYS A 412 20.00 -22.28 -28.11
N MET A 413 19.36 -23.44 -28.31
CA MET A 413 17.90 -23.55 -28.49
C MET A 413 17.14 -23.27 -27.19
N VAL A 414 17.61 -23.80 -26.06
CA VAL A 414 16.95 -23.67 -24.76
C VAL A 414 17.17 -22.27 -24.19
N THR A 415 18.36 -21.67 -24.36
CA THR A 415 18.60 -20.26 -24.04
C THR A 415 17.59 -19.34 -24.73
N LYS A 416 17.30 -19.57 -26.02
CA LYS A 416 16.29 -18.82 -26.78
C LYS A 416 14.84 -19.09 -26.33
N ALA A 417 14.54 -20.26 -25.76
CA ALA A 417 13.24 -20.53 -25.15
C ALA A 417 13.08 -19.75 -23.84
N ILE A 418 14.13 -19.71 -23.01
CA ILE A 418 14.20 -18.94 -21.77
C ILE A 418 14.06 -17.43 -22.05
N GLU A 419 14.76 -16.88 -23.05
CA GLU A 419 14.61 -15.48 -23.45
C GLU A 419 13.17 -15.14 -23.88
N ARG A 420 12.47 -16.06 -24.57
CA ARG A 420 11.05 -15.88 -24.94
C ARG A 420 10.13 -15.92 -23.73
N ALA A 421 10.39 -16.80 -22.77
CA ALA A 421 9.64 -16.86 -21.51
C ALA A 421 9.76 -15.52 -20.74
N GLN A 422 10.99 -15.04 -20.51
CA GLN A 422 11.21 -13.73 -19.85
C GLN A 422 10.51 -12.60 -20.60
N ASN A 423 10.69 -12.48 -21.91
CA ASN A 423 10.02 -11.44 -22.71
C ASN A 423 8.48 -11.49 -22.59
N THR A 424 7.89 -12.69 -22.43
CA THR A 424 6.43 -12.86 -22.31
C THR A 424 5.93 -12.45 -20.92
N VAL A 425 6.71 -12.71 -19.86
CA VAL A 425 6.44 -12.20 -18.51
C VAL A 425 6.63 -10.68 -18.44
N GLU A 426 7.68 -10.14 -19.06
CA GLU A 426 7.90 -8.69 -19.17
C GLU A 426 6.73 -7.99 -19.87
N GLN A 427 6.23 -8.56 -20.97
CA GLN A 427 5.04 -8.06 -21.67
C GLN A 427 3.77 -8.11 -20.81
N ARG A 428 3.46 -9.27 -20.20
CA ARG A 428 2.31 -9.41 -19.28
C ARG A 428 2.37 -8.39 -18.14
N ASN A 429 3.54 -8.21 -17.53
CA ASN A 429 3.74 -7.26 -16.44
C ASN A 429 3.63 -5.80 -16.93
N ALA A 430 4.05 -5.48 -18.16
CA ALA A 430 3.86 -4.16 -18.76
C ALA A 430 2.38 -3.89 -19.07
N GLU A 431 1.62 -4.88 -19.53
CA GLU A 431 0.17 -4.78 -19.74
C GLU A 431 -0.58 -4.57 -18.42
N ILE A 432 -0.20 -5.28 -17.34
CA ILE A 432 -0.74 -5.06 -15.99
C ILE A 432 -0.46 -3.61 -15.55
N ARG A 433 0.79 -3.12 -15.65
CA ARG A 433 1.13 -1.72 -15.30
C ARG A 433 0.35 -0.70 -16.13
N LYS A 434 0.18 -0.96 -17.43
CA LYS A 434 -0.58 -0.10 -18.36
C LYS A 434 -2.07 -0.07 -18.02
N ASN A 435 -2.66 -1.19 -17.63
CA ASN A 435 -4.06 -1.25 -17.23
C ASN A 435 -4.30 -0.57 -15.87
N VAL A 436 -3.42 -0.78 -14.88
CA VAL A 436 -3.46 -0.07 -13.60
C VAL A 436 -3.40 1.46 -13.82
N LEU A 437 -2.52 1.93 -14.71
CA LEU A 437 -2.45 3.35 -15.07
C LEU A 437 -3.74 3.85 -15.72
N LYS A 438 -4.30 3.13 -16.71
CA LYS A 438 -5.56 3.50 -17.39
C LYS A 438 -6.74 3.70 -16.43
N TYR A 439 -6.88 2.83 -15.42
CA TYR A 439 -7.94 2.95 -14.42
C TYR A 439 -7.70 4.15 -13.48
N ASP A 440 -6.47 4.34 -12.98
CA ASP A 440 -6.12 5.50 -12.14
C ASP A 440 -6.08 6.83 -12.92
N GLU A 441 -5.95 6.87 -14.25
CA GLU A 441 -6.05 8.12 -15.01
C GLU A 441 -7.44 8.77 -14.87
N VAL A 442 -8.53 7.98 -14.82
CA VAL A 442 -9.88 8.50 -14.54
C VAL A 442 -9.96 9.07 -13.12
N MET A 443 -9.50 8.30 -12.13
CA MET A 443 -9.49 8.73 -10.74
C MET A 443 -8.58 9.94 -10.52
N ASN A 444 -7.50 10.08 -11.30
CA ASN A 444 -6.53 11.17 -11.22
C ASN A 444 -7.12 12.50 -11.67
N GLU A 445 -7.93 12.55 -12.74
CA GLU A 445 -8.58 13.80 -13.15
C GLU A 445 -9.65 14.24 -12.13
N GLN A 446 -10.45 13.30 -11.60
CA GLN A 446 -11.38 13.58 -10.50
C GLN A 446 -10.65 14.09 -9.24
N ARG A 447 -9.56 13.41 -8.87
CA ARG A 447 -8.69 13.73 -7.72
C ARG A 447 -8.08 15.12 -7.84
N LYS A 448 -7.64 15.55 -9.04
CA LYS A 448 -7.15 16.93 -9.26
C LYS A 448 -8.20 17.97 -8.90
N ILE A 449 -9.43 17.81 -9.40
CA ILE A 449 -10.54 18.76 -9.16
C ILE A 449 -10.84 18.85 -7.66
N ILE A 450 -10.97 17.71 -7.00
CA ILE A 450 -11.25 17.65 -5.55
C ILE A 450 -10.09 18.23 -4.73
N TYR A 451 -8.83 17.90 -5.06
CA TYR A 451 -7.68 18.39 -4.32
C TYR A 451 -7.46 19.90 -4.54
N GLN A 452 -7.58 20.39 -5.77
CA GLN A 452 -7.55 21.82 -6.08
C GLN A 452 -8.62 22.60 -5.30
N ARG A 453 -9.85 22.08 -5.21
CA ARG A 453 -10.94 22.69 -4.44
C ARG A 453 -10.64 22.67 -2.93
N ARG A 454 -10.07 21.59 -2.39
CA ARG A 454 -9.62 21.52 -0.98
C ARG A 454 -8.50 22.53 -0.70
N ASP A 455 -7.52 22.65 -1.59
CA ASP A 455 -6.40 23.60 -1.45
C ASP A 455 -6.88 25.07 -1.54
N GLN A 456 -7.88 25.37 -2.40
CA GLN A 456 -8.54 26.69 -2.44
C GLN A 456 -9.24 27.02 -1.11
N ILE A 457 -9.91 26.05 -0.49
CA ILE A 457 -10.57 26.23 0.81
C ILE A 457 -9.53 26.42 1.93
N LEU A 458 -8.49 25.58 1.97
CA LEU A 458 -7.42 25.60 2.97
C LEU A 458 -6.52 26.84 2.87
N SER A 459 -6.36 27.42 1.68
CA SER A 459 -5.67 28.71 1.46
C SER A 459 -6.52 29.93 1.82
N GLY A 460 -7.77 29.74 2.27
CA GLY A 460 -8.59 30.81 2.85
C GLY A 460 -9.44 31.58 1.85
N SER A 461 -9.74 31.00 0.68
CA SER A 461 -10.60 31.64 -0.34
C SER A 461 -11.95 32.09 0.23
N ASP A 462 -12.51 33.16 -0.36
CA ASP A 462 -13.89 33.58 -0.11
C ASP A 462 -14.83 32.64 -0.88
N LEU A 463 -15.80 32.06 -0.18
CA LEU A 463 -16.76 31.12 -0.75
C LEU A 463 -18.15 31.74 -0.99
N LYS A 464 -18.38 33.03 -0.70
CA LYS A 464 -19.70 33.67 -0.90
C LYS A 464 -20.16 33.61 -2.35
N ALA A 465 -19.28 33.89 -3.31
CA ALA A 465 -19.63 33.81 -4.74
C ALA A 465 -20.08 32.40 -5.12
N ALA A 466 -19.30 31.38 -4.74
CA ALA A 466 -19.65 29.97 -4.96
C ALA A 466 -20.89 29.53 -4.16
N ALA A 467 -21.19 30.13 -3.00
CA ALA A 467 -22.40 29.85 -2.24
C ALA A 467 -23.66 30.38 -2.94
N MET A 468 -23.59 31.54 -3.59
CA MET A 468 -24.68 32.05 -4.43
C MET A 468 -24.83 31.25 -5.73
N GLU A 469 -23.72 30.78 -6.31
CA GLU A 469 -23.68 29.89 -7.49
C GLU A 469 -24.38 28.55 -7.19
N TYR A 470 -24.00 27.87 -6.10
CA TYR A 470 -24.67 26.61 -5.70
C TYR A 470 -26.10 26.81 -5.21
N LEU A 471 -26.49 28.03 -4.81
CA LEU A 471 -27.87 28.36 -4.48
C LEU A 471 -28.71 28.51 -5.76
N ALA A 472 -28.18 29.16 -6.79
CA ALA A 472 -28.78 29.20 -8.13
C ALA A 472 -28.94 27.78 -8.69
N ASP A 473 -27.85 27.00 -8.80
CA ASP A 473 -27.85 25.62 -9.27
C ASP A 473 -28.90 24.74 -8.54
N ALA A 474 -29.10 24.98 -7.24
CA ALA A 474 -30.06 24.24 -6.44
C ALA A 474 -31.51 24.67 -6.70
N VAL A 475 -31.78 25.95 -6.95
CA VAL A 475 -33.13 26.44 -7.30
C VAL A 475 -33.49 26.02 -8.73
N ASP A 476 -32.59 26.19 -9.70
CA ASP A 476 -32.74 25.70 -11.08
C ASP A 476 -33.06 24.20 -11.07
N SER A 477 -32.23 23.38 -10.43
CA SER A 477 -32.41 21.92 -10.36
C SER A 477 -33.69 21.48 -9.63
N LEU A 478 -34.26 22.31 -8.75
CA LEU A 478 -35.57 22.03 -8.13
C LEU A 478 -36.72 22.39 -9.06
N ILE A 479 -36.67 23.54 -9.72
CA ILE A 479 -37.70 23.95 -10.67
C ILE A 479 -37.74 22.97 -11.85
N GLU A 480 -36.58 22.57 -12.40
CA GLU A 480 -36.48 21.51 -13.43
C GLU A 480 -37.09 20.16 -12.98
N THR A 481 -37.08 19.85 -11.68
CA THR A 481 -37.54 18.55 -11.14
C THR A 481 -39.05 18.54 -10.87
N HIS A 482 -39.62 19.67 -10.46
CA HIS A 482 -41.05 19.78 -10.07
C HIS A 482 -41.93 20.45 -11.15
N CYS A 483 -41.34 21.22 -12.07
CA CYS A 483 -42.02 21.90 -13.19
C CYS A 483 -41.52 21.33 -14.54
N VAL A 484 -41.79 20.04 -14.77
CA VAL A 484 -41.13 19.22 -15.82
C VAL A 484 -41.57 19.57 -17.26
N SER A 485 -42.69 20.26 -17.44
CA SER A 485 -43.23 20.63 -18.76
C SER A 485 -43.55 22.13 -18.88
N GLU A 486 -43.70 22.63 -20.11
CA GLU A 486 -44.08 24.01 -20.41
C GLU A 486 -45.54 24.36 -20.02
N ALA A 487 -46.31 23.40 -19.48
CA ALA A 487 -47.71 23.54 -19.11
C ALA A 487 -47.88 23.63 -17.59
N ASP A 488 -48.65 24.62 -17.12
CA ASP A 488 -48.84 24.95 -15.70
C ASP A 488 -49.72 23.95 -14.94
N ASP A 489 -50.46 23.08 -15.64
CA ASP A 489 -51.34 22.06 -15.04
C ASP A 489 -50.64 20.74 -14.66
N GLU A 490 -49.34 20.58 -15.00
CA GLU A 490 -48.51 19.42 -14.64
C GLU A 490 -47.46 19.72 -13.53
N TRP A 491 -47.40 20.95 -13.00
CA TRP A 491 -46.39 21.37 -12.01
C TRP A 491 -46.69 20.93 -10.57
N ASP A 492 -45.75 20.24 -9.90
CA ASP A 492 -45.87 19.87 -8.47
C ASP A 492 -45.42 21.00 -7.53
N ILE A 493 -46.24 22.05 -7.44
CA ILE A 493 -45.98 23.21 -6.57
C ILE A 493 -45.93 22.82 -5.09
N ASP A 494 -46.74 21.84 -4.66
CA ASP A 494 -46.73 21.37 -3.27
C ASP A 494 -45.43 20.60 -2.96
N GLY A 495 -44.97 19.73 -3.88
CA GLY A 495 -43.68 19.05 -3.82
C GLY A 495 -42.51 20.03 -3.77
N LEU A 496 -42.49 21.02 -4.65
CA LEU A 496 -41.50 22.09 -4.69
C LEU A 496 -41.45 22.88 -3.37
N VAL A 497 -42.60 23.27 -2.81
CA VAL A 497 -42.70 23.96 -1.51
C VAL A 497 -42.22 23.08 -0.35
N ILE A 498 -42.44 21.76 -0.41
CA ILE A 498 -41.95 20.83 0.61
C ILE A 498 -40.43 20.69 0.52
N GLU A 499 -39.86 20.60 -0.69
CA GLU A 499 -38.42 20.40 -0.86
C GLU A 499 -37.60 21.67 -0.64
N LEU A 500 -38.07 22.85 -1.06
CA LEU A 500 -37.41 24.15 -0.78
C LEU A 500 -37.19 24.37 0.72
N ARG A 501 -38.14 23.95 1.58
CA ARG A 501 -37.99 23.97 3.05
C ARG A 501 -36.84 23.11 3.58
N SER A 502 -36.36 22.14 2.79
CA SER A 502 -35.17 21.35 3.15
C SER A 502 -33.87 22.11 2.89
N PHE A 503 -33.86 23.12 2.02
CA PHE A 503 -32.71 23.96 1.71
C PHE A 503 -32.62 25.19 2.63
N TRP A 504 -33.70 25.94 2.83
CA TRP A 504 -33.77 26.97 3.88
C TRP A 504 -35.20 27.24 4.39
N PRO A 505 -35.37 27.83 5.59
CA PRO A 505 -36.67 28.30 6.09
C PRO A 505 -37.18 29.53 5.32
N HIS A 506 -37.88 29.32 4.21
CA HIS A 506 -38.48 30.36 3.38
C HIS A 506 -39.85 30.86 3.87
N GLY A 507 -40.23 32.07 3.46
CA GLY A 507 -41.55 32.65 3.73
C GLY A 507 -42.60 32.38 2.64
N ILE A 508 -42.18 31.86 1.48
CA ILE A 508 -43.00 31.71 0.27
C ILE A 508 -44.23 30.82 0.52
N ALA A 509 -45.40 31.31 0.11
CA ALA A 509 -46.67 30.58 0.14
C ALA A 509 -46.92 29.86 -1.19
N ALA A 510 -47.59 28.71 -1.17
CA ALA A 510 -47.84 27.91 -2.39
C ALA A 510 -48.66 28.69 -3.42
N GLU A 511 -49.61 29.50 -2.95
CA GLU A 511 -50.44 30.40 -3.75
C GLU A 511 -49.65 31.53 -4.44
N SER A 512 -48.40 31.77 -4.05
CA SER A 512 -47.49 32.73 -4.72
C SER A 512 -46.71 32.08 -5.86
N LEU A 513 -46.34 30.79 -5.73
CA LEU A 513 -45.65 30.02 -6.77
C LEU A 513 -46.64 29.56 -7.84
N ALA A 514 -47.84 29.11 -7.44
CA ALA A 514 -48.96 28.80 -8.34
C ALA A 514 -49.58 30.05 -9.01
N ALA A 515 -49.04 31.25 -8.74
CA ALA A 515 -49.39 32.49 -9.44
C ALA A 515 -48.29 32.97 -10.41
N CYS A 516 -47.14 32.30 -10.46
CA CYS A 516 -46.07 32.56 -11.42
C CYS A 516 -46.50 32.10 -12.82
N SER A 517 -46.28 32.93 -13.83
CA SER A 517 -46.64 32.69 -15.23
C SER A 517 -45.55 31.95 -16.04
N SER A 518 -44.40 31.67 -15.42
CA SER A 518 -43.26 30.98 -16.01
C SER A 518 -42.32 30.43 -14.92
N THR A 519 -41.47 29.48 -15.30
CA THR A 519 -40.34 29.00 -14.49
C THR A 519 -39.38 30.15 -14.13
N ASP A 520 -39.18 31.10 -15.04
CA ASP A 520 -38.29 32.25 -14.85
C ASP A 520 -38.80 33.19 -13.74
N GLU A 521 -40.11 33.48 -13.73
CA GLU A 521 -40.75 34.28 -12.67
C GLU A 521 -40.73 33.54 -11.32
N MET A 522 -40.82 32.21 -11.35
CA MET A 522 -40.68 31.36 -10.16
C MET A 522 -39.25 31.36 -9.62
N TYR A 523 -38.25 31.29 -10.51
CA TYR A 523 -36.82 31.37 -10.17
C TYR A 523 -36.49 32.71 -9.51
N ASP A 524 -36.87 33.83 -10.12
CA ASP A 524 -36.63 35.17 -9.57
C ASP A 524 -37.25 35.33 -8.17
N LEU A 525 -38.48 34.82 -7.96
CA LEU A 525 -39.15 34.86 -6.67
C LEU A 525 -38.42 34.02 -5.60
N VAL A 526 -38.04 32.79 -5.93
CA VAL A 526 -37.36 31.87 -5.00
C VAL A 526 -35.95 32.36 -4.69
N MET A 527 -35.18 32.80 -5.69
CA MET A 527 -33.82 33.33 -5.51
C MET A 527 -33.80 34.65 -4.73
N ALA A 528 -34.85 35.48 -4.83
CA ALA A 528 -34.98 36.68 -4.01
C ALA A 528 -35.15 36.35 -2.51
N ASP A 529 -36.06 35.43 -2.14
CA ASP A 529 -36.22 34.97 -0.74
C ASP A 529 -34.92 34.31 -0.23
N ALA A 530 -34.32 33.43 -1.02
CA ALA A 530 -33.09 32.73 -0.69
C ALA A 530 -31.90 33.67 -0.44
N SER A 531 -31.74 34.69 -1.30
CA SER A 531 -30.69 35.70 -1.17
C SER A 531 -30.88 36.57 0.06
N VAL A 532 -32.12 37.03 0.31
CA VAL A 532 -32.45 37.83 1.51
C VAL A 532 -32.24 37.02 2.79
N TYR A 533 -32.58 35.73 2.78
CA TYR A 533 -32.31 34.83 3.91
C TYR A 533 -30.79 34.66 4.14
N TYR A 534 -30.00 34.47 3.10
CA TYR A 534 -28.54 34.35 3.19
C TYR A 534 -27.89 35.65 3.71
N GLU A 535 -28.29 36.84 3.23
CA GLU A 535 -27.78 38.12 3.72
C GLU A 535 -28.12 38.36 5.19
N LYS A 536 -29.35 38.03 5.61
CA LYS A 536 -29.76 38.07 7.01
C LYS A 536 -28.87 37.17 7.87
N ARG A 537 -28.56 35.96 7.40
CA ARG A 537 -27.67 35.00 8.09
C ARG A 537 -26.23 35.52 8.21
N GLU A 538 -25.71 36.15 7.16
CA GLU A 538 -24.40 36.80 7.18
C GLU A 538 -24.36 37.99 8.17
N ALA A 539 -25.46 38.74 8.31
CA ALA A 539 -25.59 39.81 9.30
C ALA A 539 -25.72 39.29 10.75
N GLU A 540 -26.44 38.18 10.98
CA GLU A 540 -26.59 37.54 12.30
C GLU A 540 -25.27 36.93 12.83
N LEU A 541 -24.48 36.32 11.95
CA LEU A 541 -23.23 35.64 12.31
C LEU A 541 -21.98 36.53 12.18
N GLY A 542 -22.06 37.56 11.33
CA GLY A 542 -20.95 38.40 10.91
C GLY A 542 -20.10 37.74 9.81
N ALA A 543 -19.83 38.49 8.74
CA ALA A 543 -19.07 38.04 7.57
C ALA A 543 -17.81 37.17 7.86
N PRO A 544 -16.85 37.54 8.75
CA PRO A 544 -15.67 36.70 8.99
C PRO A 544 -16.02 35.34 9.62
N THR A 545 -17.05 35.27 10.46
CA THR A 545 -17.58 34.01 11.02
C THR A 545 -18.24 33.18 9.93
N MET A 546 -19.03 33.83 9.06
CA MET A 546 -19.76 33.18 7.96
C MET A 546 -18.80 32.53 6.97
N ARG A 547 -17.77 33.24 6.51
CA ARG A 547 -16.71 32.69 5.62
C ARG A 547 -15.97 31.50 6.24
N GLU A 548 -15.76 31.51 7.56
CA GLU A 548 -15.11 30.38 8.24
C GLU A 548 -16.03 29.17 8.38
N ILE A 549 -17.32 29.39 8.66
CA ILE A 549 -18.34 28.33 8.65
C ILE A 549 -18.44 27.70 7.27
N GLU A 550 -18.52 28.50 6.20
CA GLU A 550 -18.53 28.01 4.83
C GLU A 550 -17.31 27.12 4.52
N ARG A 551 -16.10 27.55 4.86
CA ARG A 551 -14.88 26.74 4.66
C ARG A 551 -14.94 25.42 5.42
N GLN A 552 -15.31 25.45 6.70
CA GLN A 552 -15.38 24.23 7.53
C GLN A 552 -16.49 23.27 7.06
N VAL A 553 -17.64 23.80 6.65
CA VAL A 553 -18.76 23.02 6.12
C VAL A 553 -18.41 22.41 4.76
N MET A 554 -17.92 23.21 3.81
CA MET A 554 -17.51 22.73 2.49
C MET A 554 -16.41 21.68 2.58
N LEU A 555 -15.35 21.91 3.38
CA LEU A 555 -14.27 20.93 3.54
C LEU A 555 -14.77 19.62 4.14
N ARG A 556 -15.66 19.68 5.15
CA ARG A 556 -16.26 18.49 5.76
C ARG A 556 -17.15 17.71 4.78
N ILE A 557 -17.94 18.40 3.97
CA ILE A 557 -18.82 17.78 2.97
C ILE A 557 -17.98 17.12 1.87
N ILE A 558 -16.99 17.81 1.32
CA ILE A 558 -16.05 17.26 0.34
C ILE A 558 -15.35 16.02 0.94
N ASP A 559 -14.76 16.14 2.13
CA ASP A 559 -14.05 15.02 2.76
C ASP A 559 -14.97 13.84 3.07
N GLN A 560 -16.24 14.05 3.39
CA GLN A 560 -17.20 12.96 3.55
C GLN A 560 -17.59 12.34 2.19
N ARG A 561 -18.16 13.13 1.28
CA ARG A 561 -18.69 12.66 0.00
C ARG A 561 -17.61 12.06 -0.91
N TRP A 562 -16.37 12.56 -0.87
CA TRP A 562 -15.25 11.97 -1.61
C TRP A 562 -14.85 10.59 -1.10
N ARG A 563 -15.00 10.29 0.20
CA ARG A 563 -14.76 8.92 0.73
C ARG A 563 -15.86 7.95 0.31
N GLU A 564 -17.12 8.42 0.33
CA GLU A 564 -18.26 7.65 -0.18
C GLU A 564 -18.05 7.34 -1.68
N HIS A 565 -17.63 8.32 -2.48
CA HIS A 565 -17.27 8.12 -3.90
C HIS A 565 -16.07 7.19 -4.10
N LEU A 566 -15.02 7.25 -3.28
CA LEU A 566 -13.89 6.31 -3.38
C LEU A 566 -14.32 4.87 -3.13
N GLU A 567 -15.18 4.64 -2.14
CA GLU A 567 -15.78 3.34 -1.83
C GLU A 567 -16.66 2.82 -2.98
N GLU A 568 -17.52 3.66 -3.55
CA GLU A 568 -18.34 3.30 -4.72
C GLU A 568 -17.49 3.03 -5.98
N MET A 569 -16.41 3.78 -6.21
CA MET A 569 -15.49 3.57 -7.34
C MET A 569 -14.66 2.28 -7.20
N ASP A 570 -14.21 1.92 -6.00
CA ASP A 570 -13.51 0.64 -5.77
C ASP A 570 -14.45 -0.55 -6.11
N TYR A 571 -15.71 -0.50 -5.67
CA TYR A 571 -16.71 -1.51 -6.00
C TYR A 571 -17.04 -1.58 -7.51
N LEU A 572 -17.13 -0.43 -8.18
CA LEU A 572 -17.28 -0.39 -9.65
C LEU A 572 -16.10 -1.08 -10.35
N GLN A 573 -14.87 -0.94 -9.81
CA GLN A 573 -13.67 -1.49 -10.45
C GLN A 573 -13.63 -3.02 -10.43
N GLU A 574 -14.16 -3.65 -9.37
CA GLU A 574 -14.36 -5.10 -9.34
C GLU A 574 -15.40 -5.53 -10.39
N GLY A 575 -16.59 -4.92 -10.34
CA GLY A 575 -17.75 -5.31 -11.14
C GLY A 575 -17.59 -5.11 -12.65
N ILE A 576 -16.85 -4.08 -13.08
CA ILE A 576 -16.77 -3.69 -14.49
C ILE A 576 -16.21 -4.80 -15.40
N ASN A 577 -15.37 -5.69 -14.86
CA ASN A 577 -14.76 -6.78 -15.60
C ASN A 577 -15.79 -7.82 -16.10
N LEU A 578 -16.96 -7.95 -15.46
CA LEU A 578 -18.05 -8.79 -15.96
C LEU A 578 -18.61 -8.27 -17.30
N ARG A 579 -18.58 -6.96 -17.54
CA ARG A 579 -19.16 -6.36 -18.77
C ARG A 579 -18.42 -6.74 -20.05
N ALA A 580 -17.19 -7.24 -19.93
CA ALA A 580 -16.45 -7.87 -21.03
C ALA A 580 -17.21 -9.07 -21.64
N MET A 581 -18.04 -9.78 -20.85
CA MET A 581 -18.87 -10.88 -21.35
C MET A 581 -19.95 -10.38 -22.35
N GLY A 582 -20.41 -9.13 -22.19
CA GLY A 582 -21.35 -8.46 -23.10
C GLY A 582 -20.70 -7.82 -24.33
N GLN A 583 -19.45 -8.18 -24.67
CA GLN A 583 -18.65 -7.60 -25.76
C GLN A 583 -18.39 -6.08 -25.67
N LYS A 584 -18.66 -5.46 -24.52
CA LYS A 584 -18.29 -4.07 -24.23
C LYS A 584 -16.87 -3.97 -23.70
N ASP A 585 -16.16 -2.88 -24.02
CA ASP A 585 -14.87 -2.57 -23.40
C ASP A 585 -15.05 -2.09 -21.94
N PRO A 586 -14.48 -2.78 -20.94
CA PRO A 586 -14.64 -2.39 -19.53
C PRO A 586 -14.06 -1.01 -19.21
N LEU A 587 -13.00 -0.58 -19.90
CA LEU A 587 -12.38 0.74 -19.64
C LEU A 587 -13.30 1.88 -20.08
N THR A 588 -13.99 1.72 -21.21
CA THR A 588 -14.97 2.70 -21.72
C THR A 588 -16.20 2.79 -20.80
N GLU A 589 -16.70 1.66 -20.29
CA GLU A 589 -17.82 1.67 -19.33
C GLU A 589 -17.39 2.26 -17.97
N TRP A 590 -16.17 1.94 -17.48
CA TRP A 590 -15.55 2.58 -16.30
C TRP A 590 -15.44 4.10 -16.45
N GLN A 591 -15.03 4.57 -17.63
CA GLN A 591 -14.92 6.01 -17.92
C GLN A 591 -16.28 6.70 -17.92
N ARG A 592 -17.34 6.07 -18.47
CA ARG A 592 -18.69 6.64 -18.44
C ARG A 592 -19.22 6.71 -17.01
N GLU A 593 -19.31 5.56 -16.34
CA GLU A 593 -19.99 5.49 -15.03
C GLU A 593 -19.20 6.19 -13.94
N GLY A 594 -17.86 6.14 -13.97
CA GLY A 594 -17.04 6.96 -13.10
C GLY A 594 -17.25 8.47 -13.29
N PHE A 595 -17.54 8.93 -14.51
CA PHE A 595 -17.88 10.34 -14.77
C PHE A 595 -19.30 10.68 -14.33
N GLU A 596 -20.28 9.81 -14.57
CA GLU A 596 -21.68 9.97 -14.12
C GLU A 596 -21.75 10.04 -12.58
N MET A 597 -21.06 9.13 -11.88
CA MET A 597 -20.92 9.14 -10.42
C MET A 597 -20.20 10.38 -9.92
N PHE A 598 -19.14 10.85 -10.60
CA PHE A 598 -18.45 12.09 -10.23
C PHE A 598 -19.34 13.34 -10.44
N GLY A 599 -20.22 13.33 -11.46
CA GLY A 599 -21.24 14.35 -11.65
C GLY A 599 -22.25 14.37 -10.49
N ALA A 600 -22.75 13.20 -10.09
CA ALA A 600 -23.64 13.04 -8.94
C ALA A 600 -22.98 13.48 -7.62
N LEU A 601 -21.70 13.13 -7.41
CA LEU A 601 -20.88 13.60 -6.30
C LEU A 601 -20.84 15.13 -6.24
N MET A 602 -20.53 15.79 -7.36
CA MET A 602 -20.40 17.25 -7.40
C MET A 602 -21.74 17.96 -7.17
N LYS A 603 -22.85 17.46 -7.75
CA LYS A 603 -24.20 17.95 -7.44
C LYS A 603 -24.54 17.75 -5.95
N GLY A 604 -24.25 16.58 -5.38
CA GLY A 604 -24.47 16.28 -3.96
C GLY A 604 -23.68 17.18 -3.01
N ILE A 605 -22.42 17.51 -3.35
CA ILE A 605 -21.61 18.47 -2.59
C ILE A 605 -22.24 19.88 -2.61
N ALA A 606 -22.74 20.34 -3.75
CA ALA A 606 -23.40 21.64 -3.88
C ALA A 606 -24.70 21.71 -3.06
N GLN A 607 -25.58 20.72 -3.23
CA GLN A 607 -26.86 20.65 -2.49
C GLN A 607 -26.66 20.53 -0.97
N ASP A 608 -25.76 19.64 -0.51
CA ASP A 608 -25.41 19.54 0.91
C ASP A 608 -24.88 20.88 1.45
N PHE A 609 -24.02 21.55 0.69
CA PHE A 609 -23.39 22.81 1.12
C PHE A 609 -24.42 23.91 1.37
N VAL A 610 -25.36 24.12 0.45
CA VAL A 610 -26.48 25.05 0.65
C VAL A 610 -27.30 24.64 1.88
N LYS A 611 -27.74 23.37 1.94
CA LYS A 611 -28.56 22.82 3.04
C LYS A 611 -27.91 23.06 4.40
N TYR A 612 -26.60 22.81 4.54
CA TYR A 612 -25.87 23.05 5.79
C TYR A 612 -25.67 24.55 6.07
N VAL A 613 -25.15 25.35 5.13
CA VAL A 613 -24.83 26.77 5.36
C VAL A 613 -26.08 27.57 5.77
N MET A 614 -27.22 27.31 5.14
CA MET A 614 -28.49 27.95 5.47
C MET A 614 -29.00 27.58 6.88
N HIS A 615 -28.73 26.36 7.35
CA HIS A 615 -29.23 25.82 8.63
C HIS A 615 -28.24 25.85 9.81
N VAL A 616 -26.95 26.14 9.63
CA VAL A 616 -25.95 26.11 10.74
C VAL A 616 -26.33 27.07 11.87
N GLN A 617 -26.68 26.50 13.03
CA GLN A 617 -26.88 27.23 14.28
C GLN A 617 -25.55 27.32 15.04
N VAL A 618 -25.04 28.54 15.21
CA VAL A 618 -23.79 28.78 15.95
C VAL A 618 -24.07 28.78 17.45
N VAL A 619 -23.81 27.64 18.10
CA VAL A 619 -23.80 27.54 19.56
C VAL A 619 -22.61 28.33 20.11
N ARG A 620 -22.86 29.52 20.67
CA ARG A 620 -21.85 30.29 21.41
C ARG A 620 -21.49 29.56 22.71
N ASN A 621 -20.46 28.73 22.65
CA ASN A 621 -19.78 28.24 23.84
C ASN A 621 -18.88 29.35 24.41
N ASP A 622 -19.39 30.11 25.38
CA ASP A 622 -18.62 31.11 26.14
C ASP A 622 -17.60 30.48 27.12
N GLN A 623 -17.12 29.27 26.83
CA GLN A 623 -15.98 28.65 27.50
C GLN A 623 -14.76 28.76 26.59
N PRO A 624 -13.60 29.22 27.10
CA PRO A 624 -12.40 29.32 26.29
C PRO A 624 -12.01 27.94 25.78
N ALA A 625 -11.97 27.78 24.46
CA ALA A 625 -11.59 26.52 23.83
C ALA A 625 -10.25 26.04 24.39
N GLN A 626 -10.25 24.86 25.02
CA GLN A 626 -8.98 24.23 25.38
C GLN A 626 -8.20 24.02 24.09
N ARG A 627 -7.03 24.67 24.00
CA ARG A 627 -6.05 24.36 22.95
C ARG A 627 -5.84 22.85 22.97
N VAL A 628 -6.30 22.17 21.92
CA VAL A 628 -5.87 20.81 21.62
C VAL A 628 -4.35 20.89 21.49
N GLN A 629 -3.63 20.39 22.49
CA GLN A 629 -2.21 20.15 22.34
C GLN A 629 -2.09 19.13 21.22
N THR A 630 -1.46 19.51 20.11
CA THR A 630 -1.09 18.60 19.03
C THR A 630 -0.18 17.53 19.64
N VAL A 631 -0.77 16.38 19.95
CA VAL A 631 -0.07 15.24 20.56
C VAL A 631 0.87 14.70 19.51
N SER A 632 2.07 15.26 19.48
CA SER A 632 3.12 14.97 18.51
C SER A 632 3.79 13.64 18.86
N ASN A 633 3.00 12.56 18.85
CA ASN A 633 3.43 11.18 18.97
C ASN A 633 4.13 10.72 17.68
N VAL A 634 5.10 11.51 17.21
CA VAL A 634 6.18 11.01 16.38
C VAL A 634 7.08 10.21 17.31
N GLN A 635 6.75 8.94 17.53
CA GLN A 635 7.66 8.01 18.19
C GLN A 635 8.86 7.77 17.26
N THR A 636 9.90 8.57 17.46
CA THR A 636 11.21 8.41 16.82
C THR A 636 11.82 7.08 17.27
N VAL A 637 11.75 6.06 16.41
CA VAL A 637 12.28 4.72 16.72
C VAL A 637 13.80 4.69 16.48
N ALA A 638 14.54 5.24 17.45
CA ALA A 638 15.96 5.01 17.66
C ALA A 638 16.23 4.98 19.18
N GLY A 639 16.95 4.01 19.75
CA GLY A 639 17.53 2.79 19.17
C GLY A 639 19.00 2.63 19.51
N ASP A 640 19.31 1.96 20.63
CA ASP A 640 20.59 1.34 21.02
C ASP A 640 20.46 0.81 22.48
N THR A 641 21.18 -0.19 23.01
CA THR A 641 21.85 -1.40 22.47
C THR A 641 22.27 -2.29 23.65
N GLU A 642 22.25 -3.64 23.49
CA GLU A 642 23.15 -4.62 24.18
C GLU A 642 23.13 -4.67 25.75
N ARG A 643 23.63 -5.69 26.49
CA ARG A 643 24.12 -7.06 26.20
C ARG A 643 24.04 -7.98 27.45
N ALA A 644 23.51 -9.20 27.26
CA ALA A 644 24.06 -10.46 27.79
C ALA A 644 24.20 -10.66 29.36
N PRO A 645 24.72 -11.80 29.90
CA PRO A 645 23.79 -12.73 30.58
C PRO A 645 24.26 -13.36 31.92
N SER A 646 23.32 -14.06 32.60
CA SER A 646 23.55 -15.06 33.68
C SER A 646 24.06 -14.53 35.04
N ARG A 647 23.77 -15.11 36.22
CA ARG A 647 22.86 -16.20 36.66
C ARG A 647 22.81 -16.21 38.22
N ASP A 648 21.88 -16.83 38.94
CA ASP A 648 20.54 -17.39 38.63
C ASP A 648 19.50 -16.46 39.35
N SER A 649 18.43 -16.80 40.11
CA SER A 649 17.76 -18.05 40.51
C SER A 649 16.33 -17.82 40.99
N ALA A 650 15.51 -18.89 40.95
CA ALA A 650 14.13 -19.01 41.46
C ALA A 650 13.02 -18.24 40.71
N SER A 651 11.84 -18.86 40.66
CA SER A 651 10.70 -18.51 39.80
C SER A 651 9.41 -18.24 40.60
N ASN A 652 8.44 -17.53 40.02
CA ASN A 652 7.21 -18.15 39.46
C ASN A 652 5.96 -17.22 39.40
N GLN A 653 5.63 -16.72 38.20
CA GLN A 653 4.26 -16.40 37.70
C GLN A 653 3.35 -15.36 38.46
N PRO A 654 2.14 -14.97 37.97
CA PRO A 654 1.85 -13.53 37.80
C PRO A 654 0.47 -13.01 38.32
N SER A 655 0.14 -11.78 37.89
CA SER A 655 -1.17 -11.07 37.95
C SER A 655 -1.53 -10.36 39.27
N GLY A 656 -2.38 -9.32 39.18
CA GLY A 656 -2.86 -8.58 40.35
C GLY A 656 -3.40 -7.17 40.09
N THR A 657 -4.64 -7.06 39.57
CA THR A 657 -5.36 -5.77 39.50
C THR A 657 -5.91 -5.42 40.89
N VAL A 658 -5.27 -4.52 41.63
CA VAL A 658 -5.65 -4.24 43.03
C VAL A 658 -6.71 -3.15 43.15
N VAL A 659 -7.97 -3.56 43.31
CA VAL A 659 -9.06 -2.68 43.76
C VAL A 659 -8.89 -2.42 45.27
N LYS A 660 -8.56 -1.19 45.65
CA LYS A 660 -8.53 -0.78 47.06
C LYS A 660 -9.94 -0.62 47.61
N ARG A 661 -10.17 -1.04 48.85
CA ARG A 661 -11.46 -0.94 49.56
C ARG A 661 -11.57 0.37 50.33
N ALA A 662 -12.79 0.76 50.68
CA ALA A 662 -13.08 2.08 51.26
C ALA A 662 -12.43 2.34 52.63
N ASP A 663 -12.11 1.28 53.40
CA ASP A 663 -11.57 1.40 54.76
C ASP A 663 -10.18 2.07 54.82
N ASP A 664 -9.38 1.93 53.74
CA ASP A 664 -8.02 2.52 53.58
C ASP A 664 -8.01 4.06 53.75
N TRP A 665 -9.15 4.74 53.58
CA TRP A 665 -9.24 6.20 53.58
C TRP A 665 -10.01 6.79 54.77
N SER A 666 -10.43 5.96 55.72
CA SER A 666 -11.19 6.31 56.94
C SER A 666 -10.65 7.53 57.71
N ASN A 667 -9.32 7.67 57.82
CA ASN A 667 -8.66 8.79 58.52
C ASN A 667 -8.45 10.06 57.66
N THR A 668 -9.01 10.15 56.44
CA THR A 668 -8.81 11.32 55.56
C THR A 668 -9.59 12.55 56.05
N PRO A 669 -8.96 13.72 56.30
CA PRO A 669 -9.67 14.91 56.75
C PRO A 669 -10.73 15.39 55.75
N ARG A 670 -11.97 15.62 56.20
CA ARG A 670 -13.14 15.93 55.33
C ARG A 670 -12.93 17.03 54.28
N ASN A 671 -12.04 18.01 54.54
CA ASN A 671 -11.75 19.13 53.62
C ASN A 671 -10.48 18.96 52.76
N ALA A 672 -9.68 17.90 52.97
CA ALA A 672 -8.48 17.59 52.18
C ALA A 672 -8.82 17.07 50.77
N PRO A 673 -7.88 17.03 49.81
CA PRO A 673 -8.06 16.37 48.52
C PRO A 673 -8.37 14.87 48.69
N CYS A 674 -9.17 14.30 47.77
CA CYS A 674 -9.54 12.88 47.85
C CYS A 674 -8.37 11.98 47.37
N PRO A 675 -7.96 10.93 48.13
CA PRO A 675 -6.81 10.07 47.80
C PRO A 675 -6.91 9.30 46.47
N CYS A 676 -8.09 9.22 45.86
CA CYS A 676 -8.30 8.58 44.55
C CYS A 676 -7.90 9.44 43.34
N GLY A 677 -7.28 10.62 43.55
CA GLY A 677 -6.82 11.50 42.46
C GLY A 677 -7.91 12.33 41.77
N SER A 678 -9.17 12.25 42.20
CA SER A 678 -10.34 12.87 41.52
C SER A 678 -10.42 14.40 41.56
N GLY A 679 -9.39 15.11 42.06
CA GLY A 679 -9.35 16.57 42.24
C GLY A 679 -10.34 17.16 43.26
N LYS A 680 -11.33 16.39 43.71
CA LYS A 680 -12.40 16.84 44.63
C LYS A 680 -11.95 16.70 46.09
N LYS A 681 -12.52 17.52 46.98
CA LYS A 681 -12.34 17.37 48.44
C LYS A 681 -12.98 16.06 48.92
N TYR A 682 -12.41 15.41 49.94
CA TYR A 682 -12.80 14.08 50.39
C TYR A 682 -14.31 13.94 50.65
N LYS A 683 -14.91 14.89 51.40
CA LYS A 683 -16.37 14.93 51.68
C LYS A 683 -17.30 15.09 50.45
N LEU A 684 -16.75 15.35 49.26
CA LEU A 684 -17.47 15.48 47.99
C LEU A 684 -17.19 14.30 47.04
N CYS A 685 -16.41 13.32 47.49
CA CYS A 685 -16.05 12.11 46.77
C CYS A 685 -16.21 10.91 47.72
N HIS A 686 -15.16 10.14 48.03
CA HIS A 686 -15.25 8.93 48.87
C HIS A 686 -15.66 9.19 50.34
N GLY A 687 -15.57 10.42 50.82
CA GLY A 687 -16.12 10.85 52.12
C GLY A 687 -17.58 11.29 52.08
N ARG A 688 -18.35 10.94 51.03
CA ARG A 688 -19.82 11.07 51.00
C ARG A 688 -20.49 9.91 51.74
N GLY A 689 -20.43 10.00 53.07
CA GLY A 689 -21.38 9.43 54.02
C GLY A 689 -22.06 10.56 54.77
#